data_AF-A0A2S9YIP5-F1
#
_entry.id   AF-A0A2S9YIP5-F1
#
_cell.length_a   1.000
_cell.length_b   1.000
_cell.length_c   1.000
_cell.angle_alpha   90.00
_cell.angle_beta   90.00
_cell.angle_gamma   90.00
#
_symmetry.space_group_name_H-M   'P 1'
#
loop_
_entity.id
_entity.type
_entity.pdbx_description
1 polymer ?
#
loop_
_entity_poly.entity_id
_entity_poly.type
_entity_poly.pdbx_seq_one_letter_code
_entity_poly.pdbx_strand_id
1 'polypeptide(L)'
;MRTEVLLRQLARLDHSERVATLVAHARELPTEQAQALARELWSGDGHQRMLALVVAEQCDDMQLIWRALEDPARSLRGCAAKLIGRLAQTIPVTLLDTLDTLTLGRVYMQVARHGRAELAEVLVDGLIARERFIEATRLLCVCSTEAVAARLDHPWPDGVWCRVARYHPALLAARIEERFTTDVARPDLIWREFDAGVWRELARAQPATLADWVDRFADADSLPPALHAALPWLVCWSPERVVAWLSSRIAWTCANGLPRGLTKRAVRLDDATLVPLCQGLAATAPARLGELVSGMPHVRRGRLFELAVAPLELARIEWPTTLLALLPLSLRDREAARMLELRRAQTDGSWRRTLLGLRWIELARPLLELEGRSAQASERAEAHLALIHSSAGSREGMPQTLAWLQRTRNEQDPVRLAVLSGLAEIPATRFDDPAALDAVLAPIFEARDTSWATRQKAARVAQRLLCAHATEPGSPLFSLGVSILERLAGHGGTLDLPRLDHNLPRGAERAIVAVLMPWIEAAAKREQETHLVRLWTALGKRAWRVPELGAALGELIWHGHKRNAGHAAQRWIEDPETRDVRVRELVKRDRSALYLHAVLEHCLRRRQALLVDRLASPAPRGRFHDGKVVVVPMISDERLFGRWTTALQRQYLDLIDAAEASPKQFSQTRAALVAMRARVPLTRVDDLQAALASTDVNLQEAALGALVWLDDAAPALPILLEHLDGDRARVAMYAMPRLARLVPRDRFVDAIGQLLARPRLKVTVHKEALRLLGQLATGPALALLRASWAQPLHRDVRIAALHAARAVPSQADAWAILNDAARDPEPDIARAVVEVALASVPAVYRPRYLEVMGAVADHASPIARAGLFTALYGGWSSVAPARATELGARVVGRIDPLDSAGPTDPWRQAAQVVAQGARSPETHSTCAALLDRLIAAAELDVAPAGELDQAAHQRLRGLLDALIIDRHPTSLQLLERLAAPLLARPRWWLLGARLKLAAAANGALGSTLLELVAAAPTARAALLLDGPVGEAARTSARAWTDDEVTALIDQLITSEANARILALPLLRELGPRSGWSAPFTARLARLREDPDLDVRTAALELWTS
;
A
#
# COMPACT_ATOMS: atom_id res chain seq x y z
N MET A 1 -57.23 -14.98 -0.56
CA MET A 1 -57.27 -13.54 -0.21
C MET A 1 -57.11 -12.74 -1.49
N ARG A 2 -57.86 -11.64 -1.72
CA ARG A 2 -57.65 -10.79 -2.91
C ARG A 2 -56.31 -10.04 -2.80
N THR A 3 -55.57 -9.93 -3.89
CA THR A 3 -54.20 -9.35 -3.93
C THR A 3 -54.15 -7.91 -3.42
N GLU A 4 -55.18 -7.11 -3.67
CA GLU A 4 -55.30 -5.75 -3.12
C GLU A 4 -55.33 -5.70 -1.58
N VAL A 5 -55.92 -6.71 -0.93
CA VAL A 5 -55.98 -6.80 0.54
C VAL A 5 -54.59 -7.15 1.08
N LEU A 6 -53.91 -8.10 0.44
CA LEU A 6 -52.52 -8.47 0.76
C LEU A 6 -51.59 -7.26 0.65
N LEU A 7 -51.64 -6.52 -0.46
CA LEU A 7 -50.79 -5.36 -0.69
C LEU A 7 -50.99 -4.26 0.35
N ARG A 8 -52.24 -4.02 0.79
CA ARG A 8 -52.54 -3.06 1.87
C ARG A 8 -51.96 -3.49 3.22
N GLN A 9 -51.96 -4.78 3.52
CA GLN A 9 -51.32 -5.31 4.73
C GLN A 9 -49.79 -5.17 4.65
N LEU A 10 -49.21 -5.61 3.54
CA LEU A 10 -47.77 -5.55 3.27
C LEU A 10 -47.20 -4.12 3.29
N ALA A 11 -47.97 -3.13 2.85
CA ALA A 11 -47.55 -1.73 2.81
C ALA A 11 -47.26 -1.12 4.19
N ARG A 12 -47.82 -1.69 5.27
CA ARG A 12 -47.63 -1.21 6.66
C ARG A 12 -46.42 -1.83 7.37
N LEU A 13 -45.82 -2.85 6.77
CA LEU A 13 -44.72 -3.62 7.36
C LEU A 13 -43.35 -3.11 6.92
N ASP A 14 -42.33 -3.30 7.76
CA ASP A 14 -40.93 -3.11 7.38
C ASP A 14 -40.53 -4.14 6.31
N HIS A 15 -39.49 -3.87 5.52
CA HIS A 15 -39.15 -4.73 4.37
C HIS A 15 -38.95 -6.21 4.73
N SER A 16 -38.25 -6.51 5.84
CA SER A 16 -38.02 -7.89 6.26
C SER A 16 -39.32 -8.60 6.66
N GLU A 17 -40.19 -7.91 7.38
CA GLU A 17 -41.50 -8.42 7.81
C GLU A 17 -42.41 -8.61 6.59
N ARG A 18 -42.42 -7.64 5.67
CA ARG A 18 -43.16 -7.69 4.40
C ARG A 18 -42.78 -8.91 3.56
N VAL A 19 -41.48 -9.13 3.35
CA VAL A 19 -40.97 -10.27 2.58
C VAL A 19 -41.30 -11.58 3.30
N ALA A 20 -41.15 -11.65 4.62
CA ALA A 20 -41.49 -12.85 5.39
C ALA A 20 -42.98 -13.21 5.31
N THR A 21 -43.87 -12.22 5.48
CA THR A 21 -45.32 -12.42 5.35
C THR A 21 -45.71 -12.84 3.94
N LEU A 22 -45.13 -12.22 2.90
CA LEU A 22 -45.38 -12.61 1.50
C LEU A 22 -44.90 -14.04 1.21
N VAL A 23 -43.71 -14.41 1.68
CA VAL A 23 -43.16 -15.76 1.49
C VAL A 23 -44.01 -16.80 2.22
N ALA A 24 -44.44 -16.52 3.45
CA ALA A 24 -45.35 -17.41 4.19
C ALA A 24 -46.66 -17.62 3.43
N HIS A 25 -47.27 -16.53 2.96
CA HIS A 25 -48.50 -16.59 2.18
C HIS A 25 -48.32 -17.37 0.86
N ALA A 26 -47.22 -17.13 0.13
CA ALA A 26 -46.94 -17.82 -1.12
C ALA A 26 -46.74 -19.34 -0.93
N ARG A 27 -46.17 -19.78 0.19
CA ARG A 27 -45.95 -21.20 0.51
C ARG A 27 -47.22 -21.94 0.94
N GLU A 28 -48.22 -21.22 1.44
CA GLU A 28 -49.53 -21.79 1.81
C GLU A 28 -50.43 -22.01 0.59
N LEU A 29 -50.14 -21.36 -0.54
CA LEU A 29 -50.91 -21.49 -1.78
C LEU A 29 -50.45 -22.70 -2.61
N PRO A 30 -51.36 -23.40 -3.31
CA PRO A 30 -50.98 -24.34 -4.37
C PRO A 30 -50.14 -23.64 -5.45
N THR A 31 -49.21 -24.38 -6.08
CA THR A 31 -48.26 -23.83 -7.06
C THR A 31 -48.92 -23.00 -8.17
N GLU A 32 -50.02 -23.47 -8.74
CA GLU A 32 -50.76 -22.74 -9.79
C GLU A 32 -51.32 -21.39 -9.29
N GLN A 33 -51.82 -21.36 -8.05
CA GLN A 33 -52.35 -20.14 -7.42
C GLN A 33 -51.22 -19.18 -7.04
N ALA A 34 -50.08 -19.69 -6.57
CA ALA A 34 -48.89 -18.88 -6.30
C ALA A 34 -48.34 -18.26 -7.59
N GLN A 35 -48.32 -19.01 -8.69
CA GLN A 35 -47.95 -18.49 -10.02
C GLN A 35 -48.95 -17.45 -10.54
N ALA A 36 -50.26 -17.65 -10.31
CA ALA A 36 -51.27 -16.65 -10.65
C ALA A 36 -51.07 -15.36 -9.86
N LEU A 37 -50.79 -15.45 -8.55
CA LEU A 37 -50.44 -14.31 -7.71
C LEU A 37 -49.18 -13.60 -8.21
N ALA A 38 -48.14 -14.34 -8.59
CA ALA A 38 -46.91 -13.76 -9.15
C ALA A 38 -47.19 -12.99 -10.44
N ARG A 39 -48.02 -13.54 -11.34
CA ARG A 39 -48.45 -12.88 -12.58
C ARG A 39 -49.30 -11.64 -12.33
N GLU A 40 -50.20 -11.67 -11.35
CA GLU A 40 -50.99 -10.50 -10.95
C GLU A 40 -50.08 -9.39 -10.40
N LEU A 41 -49.16 -9.72 -9.50
CA LEU A 41 -48.16 -8.77 -8.98
C LEU A 41 -47.25 -8.23 -10.10
N TRP A 42 -46.93 -9.06 -11.10
CA TRP A 42 -46.11 -8.66 -12.24
C TRP A 42 -46.77 -7.60 -13.14
N SER A 43 -48.11 -7.59 -13.19
CA SER A 43 -48.86 -6.55 -13.92
C SER A 43 -48.86 -5.17 -13.24
N GLY A 44 -48.31 -5.11 -12.02
CA GLY A 44 -48.26 -3.92 -11.18
C GLY A 44 -47.08 -2.99 -11.43
N ASP A 45 -46.85 -2.10 -10.46
CA ASP A 45 -45.72 -1.17 -10.46
C ASP A 45 -44.36 -1.86 -10.21
N GLY A 46 -43.26 -1.09 -10.21
CA GLY A 46 -41.91 -1.64 -10.00
C GLY A 46 -41.73 -2.37 -8.66
N HIS A 47 -42.38 -1.91 -7.59
CA HIS A 47 -42.31 -2.58 -6.29
C HIS A 47 -43.09 -3.90 -6.32
N GLN A 48 -44.28 -3.91 -6.92
CA GLN A 48 -45.11 -5.10 -7.08
C GLN A 48 -44.40 -6.16 -7.95
N ARG A 49 -43.77 -5.75 -9.06
CA ARG A 49 -42.91 -6.63 -9.88
C ARG A 49 -41.73 -7.21 -9.10
N MET A 50 -41.13 -6.44 -8.18
CA MET A 50 -40.08 -6.97 -7.30
C MET A 50 -40.64 -8.02 -6.32
N LEU A 51 -41.84 -7.81 -5.78
CA LEU A 51 -42.53 -8.81 -4.95
C LEU A 51 -42.94 -10.04 -5.76
N ALA A 52 -43.32 -9.88 -7.03
CA ALA A 52 -43.60 -10.99 -7.93
C ALA A 52 -42.40 -11.93 -8.08
N LEU A 53 -41.18 -11.39 -8.17
CA LEU A 53 -39.94 -12.19 -8.20
C LEU A 53 -39.68 -12.94 -6.88
N VAL A 54 -40.11 -12.39 -5.74
CA VAL A 54 -40.04 -13.09 -4.45
C VAL A 54 -41.01 -14.28 -4.43
N VAL A 55 -42.22 -14.12 -4.99
CA VAL A 55 -43.21 -15.21 -5.11
C VAL A 55 -42.73 -16.26 -6.11
N ALA A 56 -42.23 -15.83 -7.28
CA ALA A 56 -41.68 -16.72 -8.31
C ALA A 56 -40.55 -17.62 -7.79
N GLU A 57 -39.70 -17.10 -6.90
CA GLU A 57 -38.69 -17.90 -6.20
C GLU A 57 -39.30 -19.03 -5.36
N GLN A 58 -40.48 -18.83 -4.75
CA GLN A 58 -41.10 -19.85 -3.90
C GLN A 58 -41.85 -20.92 -4.69
N CYS A 59 -42.35 -20.61 -5.88
CA CYS A 59 -43.09 -21.54 -6.74
C CYS A 59 -42.29 -22.04 -7.97
N ASP A 60 -40.99 -21.78 -8.01
CA ASP A 60 -40.06 -22.15 -9.09
C ASP A 60 -40.54 -21.69 -10.49
N ASP A 61 -41.17 -20.51 -10.57
CA ASP A 61 -41.64 -19.94 -11.84
C ASP A 61 -40.46 -19.31 -12.61
N MET A 62 -39.66 -20.18 -13.23
CA MET A 62 -38.51 -19.77 -14.02
C MET A 62 -38.92 -18.95 -15.25
N GLN A 63 -40.12 -19.14 -15.81
CA GLN A 63 -40.57 -18.35 -16.96
C GLN A 63 -40.69 -16.88 -16.61
N LEU A 64 -41.27 -16.55 -15.45
CA LEU A 64 -41.36 -15.17 -14.99
C LEU A 64 -39.98 -14.58 -14.68
N ILE A 65 -39.09 -15.37 -14.08
CA ILE A 65 -37.72 -14.94 -13.77
C ILE A 65 -36.93 -14.64 -15.05
N TRP A 66 -37.05 -15.48 -16.09
CA TRP A 66 -36.42 -15.24 -17.38
C TRP A 66 -36.99 -14.00 -18.07
N ARG A 67 -38.32 -13.82 -18.06
CA ARG A 67 -38.98 -12.62 -18.60
C ARG A 67 -38.48 -11.34 -17.92
N ALA A 68 -38.21 -11.38 -16.62
CA ALA A 68 -37.74 -10.22 -15.87
C ALA A 68 -36.30 -9.77 -16.22
N LEU A 69 -35.52 -10.58 -16.95
CA LEU A 69 -34.24 -10.12 -17.50
C LEU A 69 -34.39 -9.10 -18.63
N GLU A 70 -35.54 -9.07 -19.30
CA GLU A 70 -35.81 -8.14 -20.41
C GLU A 70 -36.42 -6.82 -19.91
N ASP A 71 -36.62 -6.68 -18.60
CA ASP A 71 -37.23 -5.49 -18.02
C ASP A 71 -36.36 -4.24 -18.25
N PRO A 72 -36.96 -3.07 -18.56
CA PRO A 72 -36.20 -1.82 -18.63
C PRO A 72 -35.59 -1.43 -17.27
N ALA A 73 -36.21 -1.83 -16.15
CA ALA A 73 -35.73 -1.52 -14.81
C ALA A 73 -34.52 -2.39 -14.41
N ARG A 74 -33.35 -1.77 -14.24
CA ARG A 74 -32.12 -2.46 -13.84
C ARG A 74 -32.24 -3.15 -12.47
N SER A 75 -33.07 -2.64 -11.56
CA SER A 75 -33.28 -3.26 -10.25
C SER A 75 -33.96 -4.62 -10.38
N LEU A 76 -34.95 -4.74 -11.26
CA LEU A 76 -35.65 -5.98 -11.60
C LEU A 76 -34.72 -6.94 -12.33
N ARG A 77 -33.99 -6.48 -13.37
CA ARG A 77 -32.98 -7.31 -14.05
C ARG A 77 -31.92 -7.84 -13.10
N GLY A 78 -31.43 -7.01 -12.18
CA GLY A 78 -30.44 -7.40 -11.18
C GLY A 78 -30.98 -8.42 -10.16
N CYS A 79 -32.28 -8.38 -9.86
CA CYS A 79 -32.94 -9.40 -9.05
C CYS A 79 -33.11 -10.70 -9.84
N ALA A 80 -33.61 -10.63 -11.08
CA ALA A 80 -33.74 -11.77 -11.97
C ALA A 80 -32.40 -12.48 -12.22
N ALA A 81 -31.34 -11.74 -12.56
CA ALA A 81 -29.98 -12.26 -12.71
C ALA A 81 -29.46 -12.93 -11.43
N LYS A 82 -29.85 -12.41 -10.25
CA LYS A 82 -29.53 -13.07 -8.97
C LYS A 82 -30.23 -14.42 -8.87
N LEU A 83 -31.53 -14.47 -9.20
CA LEU A 83 -32.31 -15.71 -9.13
C LEU A 83 -31.79 -16.74 -10.13
N ILE A 84 -31.52 -16.34 -11.37
CA ILE A 84 -31.01 -17.21 -12.44
C ILE A 84 -29.68 -17.83 -12.07
N GLY A 85 -28.69 -17.03 -11.68
CA GLY A 85 -27.38 -17.56 -11.30
C GLY A 85 -27.40 -18.47 -10.05
N ARG A 86 -28.50 -18.48 -9.29
CA ARG A 86 -28.71 -19.37 -8.15
C ARG A 86 -29.54 -20.61 -8.49
N LEU A 87 -30.64 -20.45 -9.23
CA LEU A 87 -31.71 -21.45 -9.38
C LEU A 87 -31.71 -22.14 -10.76
N ALA A 88 -31.30 -21.45 -11.83
CA ALA A 88 -31.40 -22.01 -13.17
C ALA A 88 -30.55 -23.30 -13.31
N GLN A 89 -31.07 -24.28 -14.04
CA GLN A 89 -30.34 -25.53 -14.33
C GLN A 89 -29.38 -25.37 -15.50
N THR A 90 -29.77 -24.58 -16.49
CA THR A 90 -28.95 -24.23 -17.66
C THR A 90 -28.99 -22.72 -17.88
N ILE A 91 -27.89 -22.17 -18.40
CA ILE A 91 -27.80 -20.75 -18.78
C ILE A 91 -27.34 -20.71 -20.23
N PRO A 92 -28.19 -20.28 -21.18
CA PRO A 92 -27.80 -20.19 -22.58
C PRO A 92 -26.61 -19.25 -22.78
N VAL A 93 -25.61 -19.72 -23.53
CA VAL A 93 -24.40 -18.93 -23.85
C VAL A 93 -24.73 -17.68 -24.69
N THR A 94 -25.86 -17.69 -25.41
CA THR A 94 -26.36 -16.54 -26.17
C THR A 94 -26.67 -15.32 -25.30
N LEU A 95 -26.93 -15.51 -24.00
CA LEU A 95 -27.13 -14.40 -23.06
C LEU A 95 -25.89 -13.52 -22.88
N LEU A 96 -24.71 -14.06 -23.20
CA LEU A 96 -23.48 -13.30 -23.18
C LEU A 96 -23.52 -12.13 -24.18
N ASP A 97 -24.28 -12.26 -25.26
CA ASP A 97 -24.38 -11.25 -26.33
C ASP A 97 -25.54 -10.28 -26.10
N THR A 98 -26.64 -10.76 -25.53
CA THR A 98 -27.88 -9.96 -25.41
C THR A 98 -27.93 -9.10 -24.15
N LEU A 99 -27.31 -9.54 -23.06
CA LEU A 99 -27.41 -8.85 -21.76
C LEU A 99 -26.31 -7.80 -21.55
N ASP A 100 -26.65 -6.76 -20.80
CA ASP A 100 -25.69 -5.75 -20.38
C ASP A 100 -24.65 -6.32 -19.39
N THR A 101 -23.46 -5.71 -19.38
CA THR A 101 -22.31 -6.18 -18.61
C THR A 101 -22.54 -6.18 -17.10
N LEU A 102 -23.39 -5.28 -16.58
CA LEU A 102 -23.67 -5.21 -15.15
C LEU A 102 -24.60 -6.36 -14.71
N THR A 103 -25.64 -6.64 -15.50
CA THR A 103 -26.55 -7.77 -15.29
C THR A 103 -25.83 -9.11 -15.40
N LEU A 104 -24.99 -9.30 -16.43
CA LEU A 104 -24.13 -10.50 -16.57
C LEU A 104 -23.18 -10.68 -15.39
N GLY A 105 -22.55 -9.58 -14.94
CA GLY A 105 -21.70 -9.60 -13.76
C GLY A 105 -22.42 -10.11 -12.49
N ARG A 106 -23.73 -9.87 -12.38
CA ARG A 106 -24.56 -10.37 -11.29
C ARG A 106 -24.81 -11.88 -11.41
N VAL A 107 -25.04 -12.39 -12.62
CA VAL A 107 -25.16 -13.83 -12.91
C VAL A 107 -23.87 -14.54 -12.50
N TYR A 108 -22.71 -14.08 -13.00
CA TYR A 108 -21.42 -14.70 -12.70
C TYR A 108 -21.14 -14.74 -11.20
N MET A 109 -21.44 -13.64 -10.50
CA MET A 109 -21.24 -13.54 -9.07
C MET A 109 -22.11 -14.54 -8.30
N GLN A 110 -23.34 -14.82 -8.72
CA GLN A 110 -24.19 -15.83 -8.06
C GLN A 110 -23.76 -17.25 -8.40
N VAL A 111 -23.41 -17.53 -9.66
CA VAL A 111 -22.87 -18.83 -10.09
C VAL A 111 -21.63 -19.18 -9.24
N ALA A 112 -20.70 -18.22 -9.10
CA ALA A 112 -19.51 -18.38 -8.27
C ALA A 112 -19.84 -18.49 -6.77
N ARG A 113 -20.77 -17.69 -6.26
CA ARG A 113 -21.17 -17.74 -4.83
C ARG A 113 -21.79 -19.08 -4.43
N HIS A 114 -22.52 -19.71 -5.35
CA HIS A 114 -23.22 -20.97 -5.12
C HIS A 114 -22.45 -22.21 -5.62
N GLY A 115 -21.20 -22.07 -6.05
CA GLY A 115 -20.34 -23.21 -6.41
C GLY A 115 -20.85 -24.02 -7.60
N ARG A 116 -21.53 -23.39 -8.56
CA ARG A 116 -22.14 -24.08 -9.72
C ARG A 116 -21.10 -24.34 -10.82
N ALA A 117 -20.23 -25.33 -10.61
CA ALA A 117 -19.06 -25.62 -11.45
C ALA A 117 -19.42 -25.88 -12.93
N GLU A 118 -20.36 -26.78 -13.21
CA GLU A 118 -20.75 -27.12 -14.60
C GLU A 118 -21.24 -25.90 -15.39
N LEU A 119 -22.07 -25.05 -14.77
CA LEU A 119 -22.53 -23.80 -15.37
C LEU A 119 -21.37 -22.82 -15.57
N ALA A 120 -20.46 -22.75 -14.60
CA ALA A 120 -19.30 -21.87 -14.69
C ALA A 120 -18.39 -22.27 -15.86
N GLU A 121 -18.15 -23.57 -16.06
CA GLU A 121 -17.31 -24.09 -17.13
C GLU A 121 -17.91 -23.80 -18.52
N VAL A 122 -19.21 -24.05 -18.70
CA VAL A 122 -19.93 -23.70 -19.96
C VAL A 122 -19.86 -22.20 -20.25
N LEU A 123 -20.07 -21.36 -19.23
CA LEU A 123 -19.98 -19.91 -19.39
C LEU A 123 -18.54 -19.45 -19.66
N VAL A 124 -17.54 -20.08 -19.06
CA VAL A 124 -16.12 -19.80 -19.32
C VAL A 124 -15.78 -20.10 -20.78
N ASP A 125 -16.21 -21.24 -21.32
CA ASP A 125 -15.99 -21.57 -22.75
C ASP A 125 -16.68 -20.57 -23.67
N GLY A 126 -17.93 -20.22 -23.36
CA GLY A 126 -18.67 -19.20 -24.08
C GLY A 126 -17.99 -17.82 -24.06
N LEU A 127 -17.34 -17.46 -22.95
CA LEU A 127 -16.58 -16.22 -22.81
C LEU A 127 -15.23 -16.28 -23.52
N ILE A 128 -14.52 -17.41 -23.47
CA ILE A 128 -13.25 -17.62 -24.19
C ILE A 128 -13.48 -17.55 -25.70
N ALA A 129 -14.55 -18.17 -26.21
CA ALA A 129 -14.93 -18.10 -27.62
C ALA A 129 -15.23 -16.66 -28.10
N ARG A 130 -15.49 -15.74 -27.17
CA ARG A 130 -15.70 -14.29 -27.42
C ARG A 130 -14.51 -13.44 -26.97
N GLU A 131 -13.40 -14.07 -26.59
CA GLU A 131 -12.18 -13.41 -26.08
C GLU A 131 -12.39 -12.53 -24.83
N ARG A 132 -13.43 -12.84 -24.03
CA ARG A 132 -13.81 -12.08 -22.82
C ARG A 132 -13.11 -12.59 -21.56
N PHE A 133 -11.79 -12.68 -21.61
CA PHE A 133 -10.97 -13.30 -20.56
C PHE A 133 -11.16 -12.65 -19.17
N ILE A 134 -11.26 -11.31 -19.10
CA ILE A 134 -11.47 -10.59 -17.83
C ILE A 134 -12.76 -11.06 -17.14
N GLU A 135 -13.83 -11.29 -17.90
CA GLU A 135 -15.10 -11.77 -17.36
C GLU A 135 -15.02 -13.24 -16.98
N ALA A 136 -14.38 -14.07 -17.81
CA ALA A 136 -14.17 -15.49 -17.54
C ALA A 136 -13.37 -15.73 -16.24
N THR A 137 -12.40 -14.86 -15.90
CA THR A 137 -11.66 -14.96 -14.62
C THR A 137 -12.56 -14.94 -13.38
N ARG A 138 -13.78 -14.39 -13.49
CA ARG A 138 -14.76 -14.32 -12.39
C ARG A 138 -15.32 -15.68 -12.00
N LEU A 139 -15.27 -16.65 -12.90
CA LEU A 139 -15.87 -17.97 -12.77
C LEU A 139 -14.85 -19.08 -12.51
N LEU A 140 -13.56 -18.85 -12.82
CA LEU A 140 -12.51 -19.87 -12.64
C LEU A 140 -12.42 -20.40 -11.20
N CYS A 141 -12.73 -19.60 -10.19
CA CYS A 141 -12.64 -20.01 -8.79
C CYS A 141 -13.60 -21.14 -8.36
N VAL A 142 -14.59 -21.47 -9.20
CA VAL A 142 -15.53 -22.57 -8.96
C VAL A 142 -15.46 -23.68 -10.00
N CYS A 143 -14.63 -23.53 -11.04
CA CYS A 143 -14.42 -24.57 -12.03
C CYS A 143 -13.61 -25.72 -11.40
N SER A 144 -13.71 -26.92 -11.96
CA SER A 144 -12.85 -28.05 -11.58
C SER A 144 -11.38 -27.76 -11.91
N THR A 145 -10.45 -28.43 -11.22
CA THR A 145 -9.01 -28.22 -11.46
C THR A 145 -8.63 -28.68 -12.87
N GLU A 146 -9.24 -29.75 -13.36
CA GLU A 146 -9.10 -30.31 -14.70
C GLU A 146 -9.57 -29.30 -15.76
N ALA A 147 -10.73 -28.67 -15.54
CA ALA A 147 -11.24 -27.66 -16.44
C ALA A 147 -10.35 -26.41 -16.48
N VAL A 148 -9.84 -25.97 -15.34
CA VAL A 148 -8.89 -24.84 -15.29
C VAL A 148 -7.61 -25.22 -16.03
N ALA A 149 -7.03 -26.40 -15.78
CA ALA A 149 -5.81 -26.88 -16.41
C ALA A 149 -5.90 -26.88 -17.94
N ALA A 150 -7.01 -27.39 -18.50
CA ALA A 150 -7.26 -27.43 -19.94
C ALA A 150 -7.35 -26.04 -20.61
N ARG A 151 -7.45 -24.96 -19.82
CA ARG A 151 -7.67 -23.58 -20.30
C ARG A 151 -6.53 -22.63 -19.94
N LEU A 152 -5.48 -23.07 -19.25
CA LEU A 152 -4.42 -22.16 -18.77
C LEU A 152 -3.57 -21.54 -19.88
N ASP A 153 -3.54 -22.14 -21.07
CA ASP A 153 -2.73 -21.66 -22.19
C ASP A 153 -3.39 -20.53 -23.00
N HIS A 154 -4.61 -20.13 -22.63
CA HIS A 154 -5.27 -18.95 -23.18
C HIS A 154 -4.61 -17.63 -22.73
N PRO A 155 -4.81 -16.51 -23.45
CA PRO A 155 -4.23 -15.19 -23.15
C PRO A 155 -4.89 -14.52 -21.93
N TRP A 156 -4.75 -15.12 -20.75
CA TRP A 156 -5.35 -14.57 -19.54
C TRP A 156 -4.70 -13.26 -19.08
N PRO A 157 -5.46 -12.34 -18.48
CA PRO A 157 -4.90 -11.18 -17.80
C PRO A 157 -4.13 -11.62 -16.54
N ASP A 158 -3.06 -10.91 -16.18
CA ASP A 158 -2.17 -11.26 -15.05
C ASP A 158 -2.89 -11.51 -13.73
N GLY A 159 -3.94 -10.73 -13.44
CA GLY A 159 -4.75 -10.90 -12.23
C GLY A 159 -5.43 -12.27 -12.11
N VAL A 160 -5.47 -13.09 -13.18
CA VAL A 160 -5.94 -14.48 -13.14
C VAL A 160 -5.05 -15.32 -12.23
N TRP A 161 -3.72 -15.11 -12.26
CA TRP A 161 -2.76 -16.02 -11.64
C TRP A 161 -2.89 -15.97 -10.13
N CYS A 162 -3.17 -14.79 -9.56
CA CYS A 162 -3.54 -14.63 -8.15
C CYS A 162 -4.77 -15.47 -7.75
N ARG A 163 -5.76 -15.61 -8.65
CA ARG A 163 -6.95 -16.44 -8.40
C ARG A 163 -6.61 -17.91 -8.50
N VAL A 164 -5.85 -18.33 -9.52
CA VAL A 164 -5.40 -19.71 -9.66
C VAL A 164 -4.54 -20.11 -8.46
N ALA A 165 -3.61 -19.26 -8.02
CA ALA A 165 -2.80 -19.48 -6.82
C ALA A 165 -3.64 -19.64 -5.55
N ARG A 166 -4.79 -18.95 -5.46
CA ARG A 166 -5.68 -19.00 -4.30
C ARG A 166 -6.60 -20.23 -4.30
N TYR A 167 -7.15 -20.60 -5.46
CA TYR A 167 -8.21 -21.61 -5.57
C TYR A 167 -7.71 -22.95 -6.11
N HIS A 168 -6.65 -22.96 -6.93
CA HIS A 168 -5.98 -24.15 -7.49
C HIS A 168 -4.45 -24.10 -7.26
N PRO A 169 -3.99 -23.95 -6.00
CA PRO A 169 -2.57 -23.73 -5.70
C PRO A 169 -1.65 -24.85 -6.19
N ALA A 170 -2.09 -26.11 -6.12
CA ALA A 170 -1.29 -27.26 -6.57
C ALA A 170 -1.07 -27.26 -8.09
N LEU A 171 -2.09 -26.92 -8.86
CA LEU A 171 -1.99 -26.82 -10.33
C LEU A 171 -0.99 -25.73 -10.73
N LEU A 172 -1.09 -24.54 -10.12
CA LEU A 172 -0.14 -23.46 -10.42
C LEU A 172 1.27 -23.82 -9.95
N ALA A 173 1.41 -24.47 -8.79
CA ALA A 173 2.72 -24.87 -8.29
C ALA A 173 3.40 -25.88 -9.22
N ALA A 174 2.67 -26.88 -9.73
CA ALA A 174 3.19 -27.84 -10.71
C ALA A 174 3.66 -27.14 -11.99
N ARG A 175 2.88 -26.17 -12.49
CA ARG A 175 3.26 -25.38 -13.68
C ARG A 175 4.51 -24.52 -13.43
N ILE A 176 4.65 -23.93 -12.25
CA ILE A 176 5.83 -23.14 -11.89
C ILE A 176 7.07 -24.04 -11.75
N GLU A 177 6.94 -25.22 -11.15
CA GLU A 177 8.02 -26.22 -11.07
C GLU A 177 8.48 -26.65 -12.48
N GLU A 178 7.55 -26.91 -13.40
CA GLU A 178 7.86 -27.22 -14.80
C GLU A 178 8.66 -26.09 -15.47
N ARG A 179 8.32 -24.83 -15.15
CA ARG A 179 9.06 -23.67 -15.67
C ARG A 179 10.48 -23.60 -15.11
N PHE A 180 10.65 -23.80 -13.80
CA PHE A 180 11.99 -23.81 -13.18
C PHE A 180 12.86 -24.95 -13.71
N THR A 181 12.27 -26.10 -14.03
CA THR A 181 12.98 -27.25 -14.60
C THR A 181 13.28 -27.10 -16.09
N THR A 182 12.49 -26.33 -16.83
CA THR A 182 12.72 -26.05 -18.25
C THR A 182 13.77 -24.93 -18.46
N ASP A 183 13.74 -23.88 -17.64
CA ASP A 183 14.65 -22.72 -17.74
C ASP A 183 15.56 -22.60 -16.51
N VAL A 184 16.35 -23.65 -16.29
CA VAL A 184 17.26 -23.77 -15.12
C VAL A 184 18.32 -22.66 -15.10
N ALA A 185 18.66 -22.10 -16.26
CA ALA A 185 19.69 -21.08 -16.38
C ALA A 185 19.20 -19.67 -15.97
N ARG A 186 17.89 -19.41 -16.00
CA ARG A 186 17.30 -18.09 -15.73
C ARG A 186 16.11 -18.12 -14.75
N PRO A 187 16.28 -18.67 -13.54
CA PRO A 187 15.21 -18.69 -12.54
C PRO A 187 14.73 -17.28 -12.15
N ASP A 188 15.57 -16.26 -12.28
CA ASP A 188 15.23 -14.86 -12.05
C ASP A 188 14.09 -14.35 -12.96
N LEU A 189 13.95 -14.89 -14.17
CA LEU A 189 12.87 -14.54 -15.09
C LEU A 189 11.53 -15.11 -14.61
N ILE A 190 11.54 -16.33 -14.06
CA ILE A 190 10.35 -17.01 -13.55
C ILE A 190 9.82 -16.27 -12.31
N TRP A 191 10.71 -15.84 -11.41
CA TRP A 191 10.33 -15.02 -10.25
C TRP A 191 9.63 -13.71 -10.66
N ARG A 192 9.99 -13.14 -11.82
CA ARG A 192 9.44 -11.87 -12.35
C ARG A 192 8.20 -12.05 -13.22
N GLU A 193 7.92 -13.27 -13.69
CA GLU A 193 6.77 -13.57 -14.53
C GLU A 193 5.44 -13.36 -13.81
N PHE A 194 5.41 -13.63 -12.50
CA PHE A 194 4.23 -13.53 -11.65
C PHE A 194 4.31 -12.37 -10.66
N ASP A 195 3.16 -11.76 -10.39
CA ASP A 195 3.05 -10.66 -9.42
C ASP A 195 3.24 -11.13 -7.97
N ALA A 196 3.60 -10.21 -7.08
CA ALA A 196 3.83 -10.51 -5.66
C ALA A 196 2.62 -11.15 -4.95
N GLY A 197 1.40 -10.92 -5.45
CA GLY A 197 0.17 -11.55 -4.95
C GLY A 197 0.12 -13.05 -5.20
N VAL A 198 0.63 -13.54 -6.34
CA VAL A 198 0.73 -14.98 -6.65
C VAL A 198 1.61 -15.66 -5.62
N TRP A 199 2.82 -15.15 -5.42
CA TRP A 199 3.78 -15.69 -4.45
C TRP A 199 3.23 -15.65 -3.02
N ARG A 200 2.47 -14.60 -2.67
CA ARG A 200 1.77 -14.51 -1.38
C ARG A 200 0.74 -15.62 -1.20
N GLU A 201 -0.12 -15.88 -2.19
CA GLU A 201 -1.12 -16.95 -2.07
C GLU A 201 -0.47 -18.35 -2.09
N LEU A 202 0.59 -18.55 -2.88
CA LEU A 202 1.39 -19.78 -2.83
C LEU A 202 2.08 -19.97 -1.47
N ALA A 203 2.61 -18.92 -0.85
CA ALA A 203 3.18 -19.02 0.50
C ALA A 203 2.14 -19.39 1.57
N ARG A 204 0.85 -19.12 1.32
CA ARG A 204 -0.24 -19.51 2.23
C ARG A 204 -0.66 -20.96 2.04
N ALA A 205 -0.70 -21.42 0.80
CA ALA A 205 -1.24 -22.73 0.45
C ALA A 205 -0.18 -23.83 0.26
N GLN A 206 0.99 -23.47 -0.27
CA GLN A 206 2.12 -24.35 -0.61
C GLN A 206 3.47 -23.79 -0.10
N PRO A 207 3.61 -23.46 1.20
CA PRO A 207 4.82 -22.84 1.73
C PRO A 207 6.07 -23.72 1.61
N ALA A 208 5.92 -25.05 1.71
CA ALA A 208 7.04 -25.98 1.62
C ALA A 208 7.66 -25.99 0.22
N THR A 209 6.82 -26.07 -0.82
CA THR A 209 7.24 -25.98 -2.23
C THR A 209 7.91 -24.64 -2.53
N LEU A 210 7.31 -23.53 -2.09
CA LEU A 210 7.90 -22.21 -2.31
C LEU A 210 9.25 -22.06 -1.61
N ALA A 211 9.40 -22.58 -0.39
CA ALA A 211 10.66 -22.55 0.33
C ALA A 211 11.74 -23.42 -0.33
N ASP A 212 11.35 -24.56 -0.90
CA ASP A 212 12.24 -25.41 -1.67
C ASP A 212 12.73 -24.72 -2.97
N TRP A 213 11.87 -23.95 -3.65
CA TRP A 213 12.32 -23.10 -4.77
C TRP A 213 13.29 -22.02 -4.35
N VAL A 214 13.13 -21.42 -3.16
CA VAL A 214 14.10 -20.43 -2.65
C VAL A 214 15.46 -21.09 -2.44
N ASP A 215 15.51 -22.28 -1.86
CA ASP A 215 16.78 -23.00 -1.65
C ASP A 215 17.47 -23.37 -2.97
N ARG A 216 16.69 -23.79 -3.98
CA ARG A 216 17.23 -24.24 -5.27
C ARG A 216 17.55 -23.12 -6.25
N PHE A 217 16.76 -22.05 -6.26
CA PHE A 217 16.69 -21.11 -7.39
C PHE A 217 16.83 -19.62 -7.00
N ALA A 218 16.97 -19.29 -5.71
CA ALA A 218 17.31 -17.91 -5.33
C ALA A 218 18.81 -17.65 -5.49
N ASP A 219 19.16 -16.44 -5.90
CA ASP A 219 20.56 -16.00 -5.98
C ASP A 219 21.26 -16.16 -4.61
N ALA A 220 22.56 -16.45 -4.62
CA ALA A 220 23.35 -16.63 -3.41
C ALA A 220 23.34 -15.38 -2.52
N ASP A 221 23.33 -14.20 -3.15
CA ASP A 221 23.49 -12.91 -2.47
C ASP A 221 22.19 -12.14 -2.25
N SER A 222 21.07 -12.60 -2.81
CA SER A 222 19.80 -11.87 -2.73
C SER A 222 18.56 -12.78 -2.76
N LEU A 223 17.45 -12.30 -2.18
CA LEU A 223 16.15 -12.93 -2.35
C LEU A 223 15.37 -12.23 -3.47
N PRO A 224 14.60 -12.97 -4.28
CA PRO A 224 13.77 -12.38 -5.33
C PRO A 224 12.82 -11.31 -4.77
N PRO A 225 12.80 -10.08 -5.33
CA PRO A 225 11.94 -9.01 -4.83
C PRO A 225 10.44 -9.34 -4.84
N ALA A 226 10.00 -10.20 -5.76
CA ALA A 226 8.61 -10.66 -5.83
C ALA A 226 8.14 -11.40 -4.56
N LEU A 227 9.08 -11.93 -3.75
CA LEU A 227 8.80 -12.63 -2.51
C LEU A 227 8.53 -11.72 -1.31
N HIS A 228 8.71 -10.39 -1.41
CA HIS A 228 8.48 -9.49 -0.27
C HIS A 228 7.09 -9.67 0.38
N ALA A 229 6.06 -9.91 -0.44
CA ALA A 229 4.69 -10.17 0.05
C ALA A 229 4.50 -11.59 0.61
N ALA A 230 5.34 -12.54 0.21
CA ALA A 230 5.34 -13.94 0.64
C ALA A 230 6.11 -14.17 1.95
N LEU A 231 7.18 -13.41 2.20
CA LEU A 231 8.07 -13.58 3.36
C LEU A 231 7.34 -13.64 4.71
N PRO A 232 6.32 -12.81 5.03
CA PRO A 232 5.61 -12.92 6.31
C PRO A 232 4.91 -14.28 6.50
N TRP A 233 4.46 -14.91 5.42
CA TRP A 233 3.83 -16.24 5.46
C TRP A 233 4.86 -17.34 5.60
N LEU A 234 5.99 -17.23 4.89
CA LEU A 234 7.13 -18.15 5.04
C LEU A 234 7.71 -18.10 6.47
N VAL A 235 7.81 -16.90 7.07
CA VAL A 235 8.19 -16.73 8.50
C VAL A 235 7.19 -17.39 9.44
N CYS A 236 5.90 -17.32 9.13
CA CYS A 236 4.87 -17.99 9.91
C CYS A 236 4.97 -19.52 9.82
N TRP A 237 5.44 -20.04 8.68
CA TRP A 237 5.59 -21.46 8.40
C TRP A 237 6.90 -22.06 8.94
N SER A 238 8.06 -21.54 8.53
CA SER A 238 9.38 -21.92 9.05
C SER A 238 10.26 -20.68 9.25
N PRO A 239 10.26 -20.11 10.47
CA PRO A 239 11.17 -19.01 10.80
C PRO A 239 12.66 -19.44 10.73
N GLU A 240 12.97 -20.73 10.93
CA GLU A 240 14.32 -21.30 10.85
C GLU A 240 14.91 -21.15 9.45
N ARG A 241 14.21 -21.61 8.40
CA ARG A 241 14.69 -21.48 7.01
C ARG A 241 14.82 -20.03 6.59
N VAL A 242 13.86 -19.18 6.98
CA VAL A 242 13.96 -17.74 6.68
C VAL A 242 15.18 -17.11 7.34
N VAL A 243 15.47 -17.44 8.60
CA VAL A 243 16.68 -16.95 9.27
C VAL A 243 17.93 -17.42 8.54
N ALA A 244 18.01 -18.69 8.13
CA ALA A 244 19.13 -19.19 7.34
C ALA A 244 19.32 -18.43 6.02
N TRP A 245 18.22 -18.09 5.32
CA TRP A 245 18.29 -17.28 4.09
C TRP A 245 18.80 -15.86 4.34
N LEU A 246 18.36 -15.23 5.42
CA LEU A 246 18.79 -13.89 5.79
C LEU A 246 20.26 -13.89 6.26
N SER A 247 20.66 -14.91 7.04
CA SER A 247 22.03 -15.11 7.52
C SER A 247 23.04 -15.32 6.40
N SER A 248 22.66 -16.03 5.34
CA SER A 248 23.51 -16.19 4.15
C SER A 248 23.54 -14.94 3.27
N ARG A 249 22.60 -13.99 3.47
CA ARG A 249 22.41 -12.79 2.64
C ARG A 249 22.36 -11.53 3.49
N ILE A 250 23.36 -11.35 4.37
CA ILE A 250 23.38 -10.25 5.34
C ILE A 250 23.28 -8.89 4.67
N ALA A 251 24.02 -8.65 3.60
CA ALA A 251 24.01 -7.35 2.95
C ALA A 251 22.65 -7.02 2.32
N TRP A 252 22.01 -8.00 1.68
CA TRP A 252 20.62 -7.86 1.20
C TRP A 252 19.65 -7.61 2.36
N THR A 253 19.80 -8.33 3.47
CA THR A 253 18.96 -8.19 4.68
C THR A 253 19.10 -6.79 5.30
N CYS A 254 20.31 -6.26 5.36
CA CYS A 254 20.57 -4.90 5.84
C CYS A 254 19.90 -3.84 4.96
N ALA A 255 19.97 -4.00 3.62
CA ALA A 255 19.36 -3.09 2.67
C ALA A 255 17.82 -3.15 2.66
N ASN A 256 17.24 -4.34 2.83
CA ASN A 256 15.78 -4.55 2.70
C ASN A 256 15.02 -4.61 4.03
N GLY A 257 15.73 -4.73 5.16
CA GLY A 257 15.15 -4.85 6.49
C GLY A 257 14.62 -6.25 6.81
N LEU A 258 14.18 -6.42 8.07
CA LEU A 258 13.67 -7.71 8.56
C LEU A 258 12.24 -7.96 8.08
N PRO A 259 11.89 -9.18 7.66
CA PRO A 259 10.53 -9.53 7.31
C PRO A 259 9.54 -9.32 8.45
N ARG A 260 8.34 -8.82 8.13
CA ARG A 260 7.26 -8.65 9.12
C ARG A 260 6.95 -9.97 9.83
N GLY A 261 6.86 -9.91 11.14
CA GLY A 261 6.56 -11.06 11.98
C GLY A 261 7.78 -11.88 12.41
N LEU A 262 8.96 -11.66 11.80
CA LEU A 262 10.19 -12.39 12.15
C LEU A 262 10.55 -12.17 13.61
N THR A 263 10.62 -10.92 14.07
CA THR A 263 10.90 -10.58 15.47
C THR A 263 10.00 -11.32 16.47
N LYS A 264 8.71 -11.49 16.15
CA LYS A 264 7.76 -12.20 17.02
C LYS A 264 7.98 -13.72 17.03
N ARG A 265 8.41 -14.30 15.90
CA ARG A 265 8.60 -15.74 15.74
C ARG A 265 10.00 -16.20 16.15
N ALA A 266 11.00 -15.35 15.96
CA ALA A 266 12.39 -15.58 16.35
C ALA A 266 12.52 -15.90 17.86
N VAL A 267 11.61 -15.43 18.70
CA VAL A 267 11.53 -15.78 20.14
C VAL A 267 11.44 -17.30 20.38
N ARG A 268 10.93 -18.07 19.42
CA ARG A 268 10.76 -19.53 19.52
C ARG A 268 11.94 -20.32 18.97
N LEU A 269 12.84 -19.68 18.24
CA LEU A 269 14.04 -20.30 17.70
C LEU A 269 15.07 -20.51 18.81
N ASP A 270 16.01 -21.43 18.63
CA ASP A 270 17.18 -21.54 19.50
C ASP A 270 18.19 -20.40 19.23
N ASP A 271 19.16 -20.24 20.12
CA ASP A 271 20.19 -19.20 19.95
C ASP A 271 21.13 -19.55 18.80
N ALA A 272 21.46 -20.83 18.60
CA ALA A 272 22.39 -21.31 17.57
C ALA A 272 21.93 -20.93 16.16
N THR A 273 20.63 -21.04 15.86
CA THR A 273 20.05 -20.64 14.57
C THR A 273 20.11 -19.13 14.36
N LEU A 274 19.96 -18.34 15.43
CA LEU A 274 19.93 -16.88 15.36
C LEU A 274 21.33 -16.24 15.32
N VAL A 275 22.34 -16.88 15.90
CA VAL A 275 23.70 -16.31 16.03
C VAL A 275 24.26 -15.80 14.70
N PRO A 276 24.21 -16.55 13.57
CA PRO A 276 24.77 -16.06 12.31
C PRO A 276 24.10 -14.79 11.80
N LEU A 277 22.76 -14.69 11.94
CA LEU A 277 22.02 -13.47 11.60
C LEU A 277 22.43 -12.33 12.53
N CYS A 278 22.46 -12.58 13.84
CA CYS A 278 22.80 -11.57 14.83
C CYS A 278 24.23 -11.02 14.63
N GLN A 279 25.21 -11.88 14.35
CA GLN A 279 26.60 -11.48 14.07
C GLN A 279 26.69 -10.61 12.82
N GLY A 280 26.05 -11.02 11.72
CA GLY A 280 26.02 -10.23 10.50
C GLY A 280 25.37 -8.86 10.68
N LEU A 281 24.27 -8.80 11.44
CA LEU A 281 23.59 -7.54 11.78
C LEU A 281 24.42 -6.68 12.74
N ALA A 282 25.13 -7.26 13.71
CA ALA A 282 26.01 -6.53 14.62
C ALA A 282 27.15 -5.84 13.86
N ALA A 283 27.76 -6.52 12.90
CA ALA A 283 28.87 -5.99 12.11
C ALA A 283 28.43 -4.93 11.08
N THR A 284 27.23 -5.06 10.52
CA THR A 284 26.83 -4.28 9.32
C THR A 284 25.70 -3.28 9.57
N ALA A 285 24.73 -3.61 10.43
CA ALA A 285 23.55 -2.78 10.70
C ALA A 285 23.03 -2.95 12.14
N PRO A 286 23.74 -2.43 13.16
CA PRO A 286 23.38 -2.63 14.58
C PRO A 286 21.95 -2.20 14.95
N ALA A 287 21.38 -1.23 14.24
CA ALA A 287 19.98 -0.82 14.43
C ALA A 287 18.98 -1.97 14.12
N ARG A 288 19.28 -2.81 13.12
CA ARG A 288 18.48 -3.99 12.77
C ARG A 288 18.65 -5.12 13.78
N LEU A 289 19.83 -5.26 14.38
CA LEU A 289 20.00 -6.14 15.53
C LEU A 289 19.07 -5.71 16.67
N GLY A 290 18.98 -4.40 16.96
CA GLY A 290 18.03 -3.83 17.93
C GLY A 290 16.57 -4.19 17.63
N GLU A 291 16.16 -4.10 16.36
CA GLU A 291 14.83 -4.52 15.91
C GLU A 291 14.56 -5.99 16.24
N LEU A 292 15.51 -6.89 15.94
CA LEU A 292 15.38 -8.33 16.22
C LEU A 292 15.35 -8.64 17.72
N VAL A 293 16.30 -8.10 18.49
CA VAL A 293 16.40 -8.41 19.93
C VAL A 293 15.29 -7.78 20.76
N SER A 294 14.66 -6.70 20.29
CA SER A 294 13.54 -6.05 21.00
C SER A 294 12.38 -7.01 21.30
N GLY A 295 12.16 -8.02 20.44
CA GLY A 295 11.15 -9.04 20.60
C GLY A 295 11.50 -10.12 21.64
N MET A 296 12.77 -10.24 22.04
CA MET A 296 13.24 -11.33 22.89
C MET A 296 12.92 -11.09 24.37
N PRO A 297 12.78 -12.17 25.18
CA PRO A 297 12.77 -12.07 26.63
C PRO A 297 14.02 -11.35 27.14
N HIS A 298 13.87 -10.51 28.17
CA HIS A 298 14.92 -9.61 28.65
C HIS A 298 16.28 -10.30 28.87
N VAL A 299 16.32 -11.47 29.53
CA VAL A 299 17.58 -12.22 29.76
C VAL A 299 18.22 -12.67 28.44
N ARG A 300 17.40 -13.12 27.50
CA ARG A 300 17.87 -13.64 26.20
C ARG A 300 18.43 -12.54 25.31
N ARG A 301 18.00 -11.28 25.47
CA ARG A 301 18.57 -10.12 24.78
C ARG A 301 20.06 -9.96 25.06
N GLY A 302 20.46 -10.07 26.33
CA GLY A 302 21.87 -9.94 26.73
C GLY A 302 22.73 -11.06 26.15
N ARG A 303 22.27 -12.31 26.30
CA ARG A 303 22.96 -13.47 25.74
C ARG A 303 23.15 -13.38 24.23
N LEU A 304 22.08 -13.05 23.49
CA LEU A 304 22.16 -12.92 22.03
C LEU A 304 23.06 -11.76 21.61
N PHE A 305 23.03 -10.64 22.33
CA PHE A 305 23.96 -9.54 22.07
C PHE A 305 25.42 -9.98 22.27
N GLU A 306 25.74 -10.64 23.40
CA GLU A 306 27.10 -11.11 23.67
C GLU A 306 27.60 -12.11 22.61
N LEU A 307 26.75 -13.04 22.17
CA LEU A 307 27.06 -13.96 21.06
C LEU A 307 27.22 -13.24 19.71
N ALA A 308 26.44 -12.18 19.48
CA ALA A 308 26.50 -11.39 18.26
C ALA A 308 27.79 -10.57 18.15
N VAL A 309 28.28 -10.05 19.27
CA VAL A 309 29.45 -9.16 19.31
C VAL A 309 30.75 -9.89 19.65
N ALA A 310 30.70 -11.17 20.05
CA ALA A 310 31.86 -12.00 20.35
C ALA A 310 32.99 -11.97 19.29
N PRO A 311 32.73 -11.92 17.97
CA PRO A 311 33.80 -11.85 16.98
C PRO A 311 34.37 -10.43 16.74
N LEU A 312 33.83 -9.39 17.39
CA LEU A 312 34.14 -7.99 17.11
C LEU A 312 35.11 -7.39 18.14
N GLU A 313 35.99 -6.50 17.71
CA GLU A 313 36.77 -5.66 18.62
C GLU A 313 35.96 -4.44 19.05
N LEU A 314 35.55 -4.42 20.33
CA LEU A 314 34.57 -3.46 20.82
C LEU A 314 35.16 -2.11 21.14
N ALA A 315 36.49 -1.99 21.31
CA ALA A 315 37.12 -0.77 21.84
C ALA A 315 36.70 0.53 21.13
N ARG A 316 36.42 0.48 19.82
CA ARG A 316 36.05 1.64 18.99
C ARG A 316 34.60 1.64 18.50
N ILE A 317 33.83 0.57 18.75
CA ILE A 317 32.49 0.45 18.19
C ILE A 317 31.49 1.36 18.93
N GLU A 318 30.76 2.17 18.16
CA GLU A 318 29.62 2.95 18.62
C GLU A 318 28.31 2.17 18.39
N TRP A 319 27.64 1.78 19.48
CA TRP A 319 26.33 1.16 19.39
C TRP A 319 25.21 2.21 19.32
N PRO A 320 24.12 1.97 18.55
CA PRO A 320 22.90 2.76 18.69
C PRO A 320 22.40 2.72 20.13
N THR A 321 22.12 3.89 20.71
CA THR A 321 21.61 3.99 22.10
C THR A 321 20.27 3.28 22.27
N THR A 322 19.48 3.18 21.19
CA THR A 322 18.24 2.40 21.13
C THR A 322 18.48 0.89 21.27
N LEU A 323 19.61 0.35 20.79
CA LEU A 323 20.00 -1.04 21.01
C LEU A 323 20.40 -1.25 22.47
N LEU A 324 21.25 -0.36 23.02
CA LEU A 324 21.69 -0.45 24.42
C LEU A 324 20.51 -0.42 25.41
N ALA A 325 19.52 0.44 25.16
CA ALA A 325 18.33 0.54 26.00
C ALA A 325 17.52 -0.76 26.11
N LEU A 326 17.69 -1.71 25.18
CA LEU A 326 17.02 -3.01 25.19
C LEU A 326 17.74 -4.06 26.05
N LEU A 327 19.03 -3.86 26.34
CA LEU A 327 19.90 -4.83 27.00
C LEU A 327 19.63 -4.92 28.51
N PRO A 328 19.96 -6.06 29.14
CA PRO A 328 19.97 -6.16 30.60
C PRO A 328 20.82 -5.08 31.26
N LEU A 329 20.40 -4.66 32.46
CA LEU A 329 20.98 -3.53 33.18
C LEU A 329 22.51 -3.59 33.28
N SER A 330 23.10 -4.73 33.66
CA SER A 330 24.54 -4.89 33.80
C SER A 330 25.28 -4.72 32.47
N LEU A 331 24.75 -5.30 31.39
CA LEU A 331 25.33 -5.23 30.05
C LEU A 331 25.18 -3.84 29.44
N ARG A 332 24.00 -3.23 29.59
CA ARG A 332 23.72 -1.85 29.17
C ARG A 332 24.68 -0.88 29.86
N ASP A 333 24.84 -1.02 31.18
CA ASP A 333 25.75 -0.21 31.97
C ASP A 333 27.20 -0.39 31.49
N ARG A 334 27.69 -1.63 31.37
CA ARG A 334 29.03 -1.96 30.86
C ARG A 334 29.33 -1.29 29.51
N GLU A 335 28.45 -1.47 28.52
CA GLU A 335 28.66 -0.89 27.19
C GLU A 335 28.53 0.64 27.20
N ALA A 336 27.63 1.21 28.01
CA ALA A 336 27.53 2.66 28.16
C ALA A 336 28.80 3.26 28.83
N ALA A 337 29.41 2.57 29.81
CA ALA A 337 30.70 2.98 30.36
C ALA A 337 31.78 2.96 29.28
N ARG A 338 31.90 1.86 28.55
CA ARG A 338 32.88 1.72 27.46
C ARG A 338 32.72 2.86 26.45
N MET A 339 31.49 3.17 26.04
CA MET A 339 31.23 4.23 25.06
C MET A 339 31.46 5.65 25.63
N LEU A 340 31.36 5.84 26.95
CA LEU A 340 31.72 7.11 27.59
C LEU A 340 33.23 7.41 27.54
N GLU A 341 34.08 6.39 27.36
CA GLU A 341 35.53 6.54 27.15
C GLU A 341 35.89 6.89 25.70
N LEU A 342 34.95 6.82 24.76
CA LEU A 342 35.19 7.19 23.36
C LEU A 342 35.38 8.70 23.22
N ARG A 343 36.24 9.12 22.29
CA ARG A 343 36.52 10.54 22.02
C ARG A 343 35.24 11.35 21.77
N ARG A 344 34.27 10.78 21.04
CA ARG A 344 32.99 11.44 20.78
C ARG A 344 32.25 11.81 22.07
N ALA A 345 32.31 10.99 23.12
CA ALA A 345 31.65 11.30 24.40
C ALA A 345 32.34 12.46 25.16
N GLN A 346 33.56 12.83 24.78
CA GLN A 346 34.26 14.00 25.33
C GLN A 346 33.92 15.29 24.55
N THR A 347 33.54 15.18 23.28
CA THR A 347 33.26 16.34 22.40
C THR A 347 31.77 16.59 22.15
N ASP A 348 30.93 15.56 22.25
CA ASP A 348 29.49 15.59 22.02
C ASP A 348 28.76 15.41 23.37
N GLY A 349 28.47 16.54 24.03
CA GLY A 349 27.81 16.56 25.32
C GLY A 349 26.40 15.95 25.30
N SER A 350 25.67 16.07 24.18
CA SER A 350 24.31 15.53 24.05
C SER A 350 24.33 14.00 24.02
N TRP A 351 25.24 13.43 23.23
CA TRP A 351 25.45 11.99 23.19
C TRP A 351 25.96 11.45 24.52
N ARG A 352 26.90 12.17 25.18
CA ARG A 352 27.37 11.86 26.53
C ARG A 352 26.22 11.75 27.54
N ARG A 353 25.33 12.75 27.59
CA ARG A 353 24.15 12.72 28.48
C ARG A 353 23.24 11.54 28.18
N THR A 354 23.04 11.23 26.91
CA THR A 354 22.27 10.04 26.50
C THR A 354 22.90 8.75 27.04
N LEU A 355 24.23 8.61 26.96
CA LEU A 355 24.96 7.46 27.51
C LEU A 355 24.88 7.41 29.04
N LEU A 356 25.02 8.55 29.73
CA LEU A 356 24.83 8.64 31.19
C LEU A 356 23.41 8.19 31.59
N GLY A 357 22.39 8.50 30.78
CA GLY A 357 21.02 8.03 30.98
C GLY A 357 20.84 6.50 30.91
N LEU A 358 21.80 5.77 30.35
CA LEU A 358 21.80 4.31 30.25
C LEU A 358 22.59 3.63 31.39
N ARG A 359 23.36 4.39 32.17
CA ARG A 359 24.18 3.91 33.30
C ARG A 359 23.34 3.70 34.57
N TRP A 360 23.91 3.03 35.55
CA TRP A 360 23.35 2.94 36.91
C TRP A 360 23.20 4.33 37.52
N ILE A 361 22.07 4.56 38.19
CA ILE A 361 21.72 5.88 38.71
C ILE A 361 22.70 6.36 39.77
N GLU A 362 23.27 5.46 40.58
CA GLU A 362 24.28 5.81 41.57
C GLU A 362 25.54 6.44 40.93
N LEU A 363 25.93 5.94 39.75
CA LEU A 363 27.10 6.42 39.01
C LEU A 363 26.77 7.62 38.13
N ALA A 364 25.56 7.67 37.57
CA ALA A 364 25.14 8.74 36.66
C ALA A 364 24.73 10.02 37.38
N ARG A 365 24.11 9.90 38.56
CA ARG A 365 23.48 11.03 39.27
C ARG A 365 24.43 12.20 39.54
N PRO A 366 25.62 12.02 40.14
CA PRO A 366 26.50 13.16 40.42
C PRO A 366 26.88 13.95 39.16
N LEU A 367 27.06 13.25 38.04
CA LEU A 367 27.40 13.85 36.74
C LEU A 367 26.20 14.56 36.11
N LEU A 368 25.03 13.90 36.07
CA LEU A 368 23.82 14.47 35.49
C LEU A 368 23.24 15.62 36.32
N GLU A 369 23.42 15.61 37.65
CA GLU A 369 23.05 16.72 38.51
C GLU A 369 24.00 17.93 38.34
N LEU A 370 25.28 17.68 38.06
CA LEU A 370 26.22 18.74 37.69
C LEU A 370 25.84 19.35 36.34
N GLU A 371 25.63 18.52 35.30
CA GLU A 371 25.23 18.98 33.97
C GLU A 371 23.82 19.62 33.96
N GLY A 372 22.93 19.17 34.86
CA GLY A 372 21.62 19.75 35.10
C GLY A 372 21.65 21.16 35.72
N ARG A 373 22.83 21.70 36.06
CA ARG A 373 23.05 23.10 36.46
C ARG A 373 23.69 23.95 35.36
N SER A 374 23.81 23.43 34.13
CA SER A 374 24.37 24.18 33.00
C SER A 374 23.66 25.52 32.77
N ALA A 375 24.39 26.53 32.29
CA ALA A 375 23.80 27.80 31.85
C ALA A 375 22.85 27.62 30.65
N GLN A 376 23.08 26.60 29.81
CA GLN A 376 22.29 26.34 28.61
C GLN A 376 21.05 25.50 28.91
N ALA A 377 19.88 25.99 28.48
CA ALA A 377 18.59 25.33 28.75
C ALA A 377 18.48 23.96 28.08
N SER A 378 19.01 23.80 26.86
CA SER A 378 19.03 22.52 26.13
C SER A 378 19.82 21.45 26.88
N GLU A 379 20.99 21.80 27.42
CA GLU A 379 21.84 20.87 28.17
C GLU A 379 21.18 20.44 29.49
N ARG A 380 20.54 21.39 30.20
CA ARG A 380 19.75 21.06 31.41
C ARG A 380 18.59 20.12 31.08
N ALA A 381 17.87 20.38 29.98
CA ALA A 381 16.76 19.54 29.53
C ALA A 381 17.23 18.09 29.24
N GLU A 382 18.33 17.94 28.50
CA GLU A 382 18.92 16.63 28.19
C GLU A 382 19.42 15.92 29.46
N ALA A 383 20.06 16.64 30.38
CA ALA A 383 20.59 16.06 31.62
C ALA A 383 19.45 15.57 32.53
N HIS A 384 18.35 16.32 32.62
CA HIS A 384 17.17 15.92 33.36
C HIS A 384 16.46 14.71 32.73
N LEU A 385 16.35 14.67 31.40
CA LEU A 385 15.81 13.52 30.68
C LEU A 385 16.66 12.26 30.94
N ALA A 386 17.98 12.37 30.82
CA ALA A 386 18.91 11.30 31.13
C ALA A 386 18.79 10.83 32.59
N LEU A 387 18.60 11.74 33.55
CA LEU A 387 18.43 11.39 34.96
C LEU A 387 17.17 10.55 35.19
N ILE A 388 16.07 10.89 34.50
CA ILE A 388 14.82 10.12 34.54
C ILE A 388 15.03 8.72 33.95
N HIS A 389 15.68 8.63 32.78
CA HIS A 389 15.95 7.35 32.12
C HIS A 389 16.88 6.46 32.94
N SER A 390 17.92 7.01 33.56
CA SER A 390 18.85 6.25 34.41
C SER A 390 18.18 5.72 35.67
N SER A 391 17.34 6.54 36.32
CA SER A 391 16.56 6.13 37.50
C SER A 391 15.57 5.02 37.15
N ALA A 392 14.79 5.21 36.08
CA ALA A 392 13.82 4.21 35.62
C ALA A 392 14.51 2.91 35.17
N GLY A 393 15.66 3.05 34.52
CA GLY A 393 16.48 1.94 34.04
C GLY A 393 17.12 1.14 35.17
N SER A 394 17.53 1.79 36.27
CA SER A 394 18.13 1.15 37.45
C SER A 394 17.06 0.54 38.38
N ARG A 395 15.80 0.95 38.22
CA ARG A 395 14.65 0.55 39.06
C ARG A 395 14.74 1.05 40.51
N GLU A 396 15.51 2.11 40.72
CA GLU A 396 15.75 2.76 42.00
C GLU A 396 16.04 4.25 41.78
N GLY A 397 16.12 5.03 42.86
CA GLY A 397 16.51 6.44 42.78
C GLY A 397 15.44 7.39 42.23
N MET A 398 14.25 6.91 41.87
CA MET A 398 13.17 7.76 41.34
C MET A 398 12.71 8.83 42.35
N PRO A 399 12.53 8.55 43.65
CA PRO A 399 12.18 9.59 44.63
C PRO A 399 13.20 10.75 44.68
N GLN A 400 14.50 10.44 44.67
CA GLN A 400 15.57 11.44 44.66
C GLN A 400 15.57 12.23 43.34
N THR A 401 15.27 11.57 42.23
CA THR A 401 15.13 12.23 40.92
C THR A 401 13.93 13.17 40.90
N LEU A 402 12.76 12.76 41.40
CA LEU A 402 11.60 13.64 41.50
C LEU A 402 11.87 14.83 42.43
N ALA A 403 12.51 14.60 43.59
CA ALA A 403 12.93 15.66 44.50
C ALA A 403 13.89 16.66 43.82
N TRP A 404 14.86 16.16 43.05
CA TRP A 404 15.73 17.01 42.23
C TRP A 404 14.91 17.83 41.22
N LEU A 405 14.01 17.19 40.47
CA LEU A 405 13.26 17.82 39.39
C LEU A 405 12.27 18.91 39.84
N GLN A 406 11.98 19.06 41.14
CA GLN A 406 11.14 20.16 41.66
C GLN A 406 11.66 21.55 41.28
N ARG A 407 12.97 21.70 41.03
CA ARG A 407 13.57 22.96 40.53
C ARG A 407 13.06 23.42 39.18
N THR A 408 12.46 22.51 38.40
CA THR A 408 11.90 22.81 37.08
C THR A 408 10.68 23.74 37.15
N ARG A 409 10.18 24.06 38.35
CA ARG A 409 9.12 25.04 38.59
C ARG A 409 9.38 26.37 37.87
N ASN A 410 10.60 26.88 37.94
CA ASN A 410 11.00 28.17 37.36
C ASN A 410 11.76 28.02 36.02
N GLU A 411 11.75 26.83 35.41
CA GLU A 411 12.39 26.58 34.11
C GLU A 411 11.49 26.98 32.94
N GLN A 412 12.12 27.24 31.79
CA GLN A 412 11.41 27.51 30.54
C GLN A 412 10.69 26.26 30.02
N ASP A 413 9.60 26.44 29.27
CA ASP A 413 8.79 25.33 28.75
C ASP A 413 9.57 24.21 28.03
N PRO A 414 10.60 24.46 27.17
CA PRO A 414 11.35 23.38 26.54
C PRO A 414 12.01 22.40 27.52
N VAL A 415 12.47 22.89 28.68
CA VAL A 415 13.06 22.06 29.73
C VAL A 415 11.98 21.23 30.42
N ARG A 416 10.85 21.86 30.77
CA ARG A 416 9.69 21.16 31.36
C ARG A 416 9.13 20.11 30.41
N LEU A 417 9.07 20.41 29.11
CA LEU A 417 8.63 19.47 28.07
C LEU A 417 9.53 18.23 28.02
N ALA A 418 10.85 18.40 28.08
CA ALA A 418 11.79 17.27 28.10
C ALA A 418 11.58 16.39 29.34
N VAL A 419 11.45 17.00 30.52
CA VAL A 419 11.19 16.31 31.79
C VAL A 419 9.88 15.52 31.73
N LEU A 420 8.78 16.16 31.33
CA LEU A 420 7.49 15.49 31.22
C LEU A 420 7.46 14.45 30.11
N SER A 421 8.22 14.63 29.03
CA SER A 421 8.39 13.60 28.00
C SER A 421 9.04 12.35 28.56
N GLY A 422 10.12 12.51 29.34
CA GLY A 422 10.77 11.40 30.03
C GLY A 422 9.84 10.70 31.01
N LEU A 423 9.17 11.45 31.90
CA LEU A 423 8.21 10.86 32.86
C LEU A 423 7.05 10.14 32.17
N ALA A 424 6.56 10.66 31.04
CA ALA A 424 5.49 10.04 30.27
C ALA A 424 5.86 8.69 29.65
N GLU A 425 7.16 8.39 29.50
CA GLU A 425 7.67 7.10 29.01
C GLU A 425 7.78 6.04 30.12
N ILE A 426 7.85 6.44 31.39
CA ILE A 426 8.06 5.54 32.51
C ILE A 426 6.76 4.80 32.89
N PRO A 427 6.80 3.47 33.17
CA PRO A 427 5.65 2.75 33.73
C PRO A 427 5.17 3.35 35.04
N ALA A 428 3.85 3.52 35.20
CA ALA A 428 3.26 4.14 36.39
C ALA A 428 3.63 3.42 37.70
N THR A 429 3.87 2.11 37.65
CA THR A 429 4.35 1.30 38.79
C THR A 429 5.75 1.67 39.29
N ARG A 430 6.44 2.62 38.64
CA ARG A 430 7.75 3.15 39.08
C ARG A 430 7.61 4.42 39.91
N PHE A 431 6.39 4.90 40.12
CA PHE A 431 6.09 6.01 41.01
C PHE A 431 5.45 5.43 42.27
N ASP A 432 6.02 5.74 43.42
CA ASP A 432 5.59 5.33 44.76
C ASP A 432 5.23 6.54 45.64
N ASP A 433 5.83 7.70 45.36
CA ASP A 433 5.53 8.98 46.00
C ASP A 433 4.64 9.88 45.09
N PRO A 434 3.31 9.89 45.30
CA PRO A 434 2.41 10.76 44.54
C PRO A 434 2.66 12.25 44.83
N ALA A 435 3.11 12.63 46.02
CA ALA A 435 3.33 14.03 46.38
C ALA A 435 4.56 14.59 45.65
N ALA A 436 5.66 13.82 45.60
CA ALA A 436 6.85 14.21 44.84
C ALA A 436 6.57 14.30 43.33
N LEU A 437 5.77 13.37 42.78
CA LEU A 437 5.39 13.42 41.36
C LEU A 437 4.50 14.63 41.06
N ASP A 438 3.53 14.94 41.93
CA ASP A 438 2.70 16.14 41.77
C ASP A 438 3.52 17.43 41.88
N ALA A 439 4.51 17.48 42.78
CA ALA A 439 5.38 18.66 42.91
C ALA A 439 6.15 18.99 41.62
N VAL A 440 6.42 18.01 40.76
CA VAL A 440 7.03 18.21 39.44
C VAL A 440 5.99 18.61 38.37
N LEU A 441 4.77 18.08 38.46
CA LEU A 441 3.70 18.33 37.47
C LEU A 441 2.92 19.63 37.73
N ALA A 442 2.62 19.94 38.99
CA ALA A 442 1.79 21.07 39.39
C ALA A 442 2.25 22.43 38.83
N PRO A 443 3.57 22.74 38.75
CA PRO A 443 4.03 24.02 38.20
C PRO A 443 3.53 24.37 36.80
N ILE A 444 3.23 23.36 35.95
CA ILE A 444 2.77 23.64 34.57
C ILE A 444 1.41 24.35 34.52
N PHE A 445 0.62 24.27 35.60
CA PHE A 445 -0.68 24.93 35.70
C PHE A 445 -0.56 26.39 36.16
N GLU A 446 0.55 26.74 36.83
CA GLU A 446 0.82 28.12 37.26
C GLU A 446 1.60 28.90 36.18
N ALA A 447 2.40 28.20 35.38
CA ALA A 447 3.27 28.81 34.39
C ALA A 447 2.51 29.25 33.12
N ARG A 448 2.63 30.54 32.79
CA ARG A 448 1.99 31.16 31.62
C ARG A 448 2.54 30.66 30.28
N ASP A 449 3.82 30.28 30.24
CA ASP A 449 4.52 29.83 29.03
C ASP A 449 4.34 28.32 28.76
N THR A 450 3.56 27.58 29.57
CA THR A 450 3.29 26.15 29.37
C THR A 450 2.66 25.89 28.00
N SER A 451 3.36 25.13 27.16
CA SER A 451 2.87 24.77 25.82
C SER A 451 1.81 23.66 25.85
N TRP A 452 1.10 23.52 24.74
CA TRP A 452 0.17 22.41 24.54
C TRP A 452 0.87 21.04 24.55
N ALA A 453 2.10 20.95 24.02
CA ALA A 453 2.89 19.72 24.02
C ALA A 453 3.22 19.28 25.46
N THR A 454 3.61 20.21 26.33
CA THR A 454 3.87 19.95 27.76
C THR A 454 2.63 19.40 28.46
N ARG A 455 1.46 20.00 28.20
CA ARG A 455 0.17 19.51 28.74
C ARG A 455 -0.19 18.11 28.24
N GLN A 456 0.08 17.78 26.98
CA GLN A 456 -0.14 16.42 26.48
C GLN A 456 0.73 15.37 27.17
N LYS A 457 1.99 15.70 27.49
CA LYS A 457 2.86 14.79 28.24
C LYS A 457 2.39 14.60 29.68
N ALA A 458 1.94 15.66 30.35
CA ALA A 458 1.28 15.56 31.65
C ALA A 458 0.01 14.69 31.59
N ALA A 459 -0.83 14.88 30.57
CA ALA A 459 -2.01 14.04 30.34
C ALA A 459 -1.60 12.58 30.17
N ARG A 460 -0.53 12.29 29.43
CA ARG A 460 -0.02 10.93 29.25
C ARG A 460 0.43 10.28 30.55
N VAL A 461 1.12 11.02 31.43
CA VAL A 461 1.47 10.53 32.79
C VAL A 461 0.20 10.19 33.57
N ALA A 462 -0.75 11.12 33.62
CA ALA A 462 -2.01 10.95 34.34
C ALA A 462 -2.84 9.76 33.83
N GLN A 463 -2.92 9.59 32.51
CA GLN A 463 -3.56 8.45 31.85
C GLN A 463 -2.92 7.11 32.25
N ARG A 464 -1.58 7.05 32.35
CA ARG A 464 -0.87 5.84 32.77
C ARG A 464 -1.10 5.52 34.24
N LEU A 465 -1.12 6.53 35.12
CA LEU A 465 -1.48 6.36 36.53
C LEU A 465 -2.91 5.82 36.68
N LEU A 466 -3.87 6.46 36.00
CA LEU A 466 -5.27 6.04 35.98
C LEU A 466 -5.41 4.57 35.56
N CYS A 467 -4.77 4.17 34.45
CA CYS A 467 -4.87 2.80 33.95
C CYS A 467 -4.14 1.78 34.82
N ALA A 468 -2.95 2.11 35.36
CA ALA A 468 -2.15 1.19 36.16
C ALA A 468 -2.78 0.89 37.52
N HIS A 469 -3.49 1.87 38.11
CA HIS A 469 -4.13 1.73 39.42
C HIS A 469 -5.67 1.59 39.33
N ALA A 470 -6.21 1.24 38.15
CA ALA A 470 -7.65 1.17 37.91
C ALA A 470 -8.40 0.14 38.77
N THR A 471 -7.70 -0.88 39.28
CA THR A 471 -8.26 -1.89 40.21
C THR A 471 -8.22 -1.46 41.67
N GLU A 472 -7.55 -0.35 41.97
CA GLU A 472 -7.41 0.21 43.32
C GLU A 472 -7.81 1.70 43.31
N PRO A 473 -9.10 2.05 43.14
CA PRO A 473 -9.53 3.43 42.95
C PRO A 473 -9.28 4.33 44.17
N GLY A 474 -9.07 3.73 45.35
CA GLY A 474 -8.67 4.45 46.57
C GLY A 474 -7.16 4.72 46.66
N SER A 475 -6.35 4.26 45.71
CA SER A 475 -4.91 4.49 45.71
C SER A 475 -4.60 5.99 45.52
N PRO A 476 -3.67 6.56 46.31
CA PRO A 476 -3.20 7.94 46.11
C PRO A 476 -2.72 8.26 44.68
N LEU A 477 -2.13 7.28 44.00
CA LEU A 477 -1.66 7.43 42.60
C LEU A 477 -2.82 7.47 41.61
N PHE A 478 -3.90 6.73 41.87
CA PHE A 478 -5.14 6.83 41.08
C PHE A 478 -5.76 8.21 41.23
N SER A 479 -5.90 8.68 42.48
CA SER A 479 -6.42 10.01 42.81
C SER A 479 -5.59 11.14 42.20
N LEU A 480 -4.26 11.01 42.20
CA LEU A 480 -3.37 11.96 41.54
C LEU A 480 -3.61 11.99 40.02
N GLY A 481 -3.71 10.83 39.37
CA GLY A 481 -4.01 10.73 37.95
C GLY A 481 -5.33 11.43 37.59
N VAL A 482 -6.38 11.22 38.37
CA VAL A 482 -7.67 11.92 38.21
C VAL A 482 -7.50 13.42 38.40
N SER A 483 -6.86 13.86 39.49
CA SER A 483 -6.64 15.28 39.80
C SER A 483 -5.87 16.03 38.69
N ILE A 484 -4.86 15.40 38.07
CA ILE A 484 -4.13 16.00 36.95
C ILE A 484 -5.04 16.16 35.73
N LEU A 485 -5.85 15.15 35.39
CA LEU A 485 -6.81 15.24 34.28
C LEU A 485 -7.88 16.31 34.54
N GLU A 486 -8.34 16.46 35.79
CA GLU A 486 -9.27 17.52 36.19
C GLU A 486 -8.65 18.91 36.05
N ARG A 487 -7.41 19.12 36.52
CA ARG A 487 -6.68 20.40 36.37
C ARG A 487 -6.44 20.75 34.89
N LEU A 488 -6.11 19.75 34.06
CA LEU A 488 -5.96 19.91 32.61
C LEU A 488 -7.29 20.25 31.93
N ALA A 489 -8.38 19.58 32.33
CA ALA A 489 -9.72 19.88 31.82
C ALA A 489 -10.22 21.26 32.25
N GLY A 490 -9.87 21.72 33.46
CA GLY A 490 -10.17 23.07 33.94
C GLY A 490 -9.52 24.18 33.12
N HIS A 491 -8.28 23.97 32.66
CA HIS A 491 -7.56 24.93 31.80
C HIS A 491 -7.93 24.81 30.32
N GLY A 492 -8.08 23.58 29.81
CA GLY A 492 -8.31 23.31 28.39
C GLY A 492 -9.78 23.15 27.98
N GLY A 493 -10.71 23.14 28.95
CA GLY A 493 -12.14 22.90 28.74
C GLY A 493 -12.50 21.46 28.34
N THR A 494 -11.51 20.56 28.19
CA THR A 494 -11.72 19.22 27.65
C THR A 494 -11.06 18.14 28.50
N LEU A 495 -11.82 17.10 28.81
CA LEU A 495 -11.31 15.88 29.43
C LEU A 495 -10.52 15.03 28.42
N ASP A 496 -9.25 14.77 28.69
CA ASP A 496 -8.36 13.95 27.84
C ASP A 496 -8.15 12.54 28.41
N LEU A 497 -9.15 11.68 28.22
CA LEU A 497 -9.10 10.28 28.65
C LEU A 497 -8.37 9.41 27.62
N PRO A 498 -7.63 8.37 28.07
CA PRO A 498 -7.06 7.40 27.16
C PRO A 498 -8.15 6.47 26.62
N ARG A 499 -7.79 5.58 25.70
CA ARG A 499 -8.65 4.46 25.31
C ARG A 499 -8.79 3.47 26.47
N LEU A 500 -9.85 3.59 27.24
CA LEU A 500 -10.23 2.73 28.36
C LEU A 500 -10.94 1.45 27.90
N ASP A 501 -11.30 1.36 26.61
CA ASP A 501 -11.84 0.13 26.01
C ASP A 501 -10.80 -1.00 25.89
N HIS A 502 -9.51 -0.66 26.00
CA HIS A 502 -8.37 -1.59 26.01
C HIS A 502 -7.58 -1.46 27.33
N ASN A 503 -6.82 -2.51 27.68
CA ASN A 503 -5.84 -2.49 28.78
C ASN A 503 -6.39 -2.24 30.21
N LEU A 504 -7.70 -2.28 30.41
CA LEU A 504 -8.31 -2.32 31.75
C LEU A 504 -8.74 -3.75 32.12
N PRO A 505 -8.56 -4.20 33.38
CA PRO A 505 -9.22 -5.40 33.89
C PRO A 505 -10.74 -5.29 33.75
N ARG A 506 -11.46 -6.41 33.57
CA ARG A 506 -12.93 -6.39 33.49
C ARG A 506 -13.49 -5.96 34.86
N GLY A 507 -14.43 -5.02 34.87
CA GLY A 507 -15.03 -4.48 36.09
C GLY A 507 -14.40 -3.17 36.57
N ALA A 508 -13.17 -2.85 36.15
CA ALA A 508 -12.52 -1.57 36.48
C ALA A 508 -13.25 -0.35 35.88
N GLU A 509 -14.02 -0.53 34.80
CA GLU A 509 -14.86 0.52 34.22
C GLU A 509 -15.88 1.08 35.21
N ARG A 510 -16.46 0.25 36.10
CA ARG A 510 -17.43 0.69 37.10
C ARG A 510 -16.76 1.53 38.18
N ALA A 511 -15.58 1.10 38.62
CA ALA A 511 -14.75 1.81 39.56
C ALA A 511 -14.34 3.20 39.04
N ILE A 512 -13.85 3.28 37.80
CA ILE A 512 -13.48 4.55 37.16
C ILE A 512 -14.71 5.46 37.01
N VAL A 513 -15.85 4.92 36.57
CA VAL A 513 -17.10 5.69 36.44
C VAL A 513 -17.56 6.21 37.81
N ALA A 514 -17.52 5.38 38.86
CA ALA A 514 -17.92 5.79 40.20
C ALA A 514 -17.07 6.95 40.73
N VAL A 515 -15.76 6.97 40.47
CA VAL A 515 -14.89 8.08 40.90
C VAL A 515 -15.07 9.33 40.03
N LEU A 516 -15.22 9.18 38.71
CA LEU A 516 -15.33 10.33 37.80
C LEU A 516 -16.73 10.94 37.76
N MET A 517 -17.79 10.20 38.12
CA MET A 517 -19.15 10.71 37.98
C MET A 517 -19.46 11.96 38.80
N PRO A 518 -19.09 12.06 40.10
CA PRO A 518 -19.32 13.27 40.87
C PRO A 518 -18.73 14.53 40.20
N TRP A 519 -17.54 14.40 39.62
CA TRP A 519 -16.89 15.48 38.88
C TRP A 519 -17.60 15.76 37.55
N ILE A 520 -17.99 14.74 36.79
CA ILE A 520 -18.73 14.91 35.53
C ILE A 520 -20.10 15.57 35.77
N GLU A 521 -20.81 15.20 36.84
CA GLU A 521 -22.07 15.82 37.24
C GLU A 521 -21.88 17.28 37.66
N ALA A 522 -20.84 17.58 38.45
CA ALA A 522 -20.48 18.95 38.79
C ALA A 522 -20.06 19.78 37.57
N ALA A 523 -19.42 19.16 36.57
CA ALA A 523 -19.08 19.80 35.31
C ALA A 523 -20.32 20.01 34.43
N ALA A 524 -21.26 19.07 34.41
CA ALA A 524 -22.54 19.22 33.72
C ALA A 524 -23.36 20.40 34.26
N LYS A 525 -23.35 20.63 35.60
CA LYS A 525 -23.94 21.83 36.22
C LYS A 525 -23.31 23.15 35.75
N ARG A 526 -22.08 23.10 35.23
CA ARG A 526 -21.35 24.23 34.62
C ARG A 526 -21.43 24.22 33.09
N GLU A 527 -22.42 23.53 32.52
CA GLU A 527 -22.63 23.34 31.08
C GLU A 527 -21.50 22.59 30.35
N GLN A 528 -20.61 21.89 31.06
CA GLN A 528 -19.51 21.09 30.49
C GLN A 528 -19.91 19.61 30.29
N GLU A 529 -21.11 19.38 29.80
CA GLU A 529 -21.72 18.06 29.60
C GLU A 529 -20.94 17.15 28.63
N THR A 530 -20.07 17.73 27.80
CA THR A 530 -19.23 16.98 26.85
C THR A 530 -18.30 15.96 27.52
N HIS A 531 -17.97 16.15 28.80
CA HIS A 531 -17.14 15.20 29.55
C HIS A 531 -17.81 13.82 29.70
N LEU A 532 -19.14 13.78 29.83
CA LEU A 532 -19.91 12.53 29.86
C LEU A 532 -19.76 11.75 28.54
N VAL A 533 -19.89 12.45 27.41
CA VAL A 533 -19.73 11.87 26.07
C VAL A 533 -18.30 11.38 25.84
N ARG A 534 -17.30 12.10 26.37
CA ARG A 534 -15.88 11.71 26.30
C ARG A 534 -15.60 10.47 27.13
N LEU A 535 -16.14 10.35 28.34
CA LEU A 535 -16.02 9.14 29.15
C LEU A 535 -16.66 7.92 28.47
N TRP A 536 -17.86 8.08 27.89
CA TRP A 536 -18.49 7.03 27.09
C TRP A 536 -17.59 6.60 25.92
N THR A 537 -17.05 7.57 25.19
CA THR A 537 -16.17 7.30 24.04
C THR A 537 -14.88 6.58 24.46
N ALA A 538 -14.27 6.99 25.58
CA ALA A 538 -13.07 6.38 26.12
C ALA A 538 -13.29 4.91 26.52
N LEU A 539 -14.43 4.58 27.14
CA LEU A 539 -14.81 3.23 27.53
C LEU A 539 -15.28 2.36 26.34
N GLY A 540 -15.70 2.99 25.24
CA GLY A 540 -16.15 2.30 24.02
C GLY A 540 -17.26 1.28 24.32
N LYS A 541 -17.10 0.04 23.84
CA LYS A 541 -18.09 -1.03 24.04
C LYS A 541 -18.30 -1.42 25.51
N ARG A 542 -17.35 -1.10 26.41
CA ARG A 542 -17.50 -1.35 27.85
C ARG A 542 -18.57 -0.45 28.48
N ALA A 543 -18.75 0.76 27.94
CA ALA A 543 -19.76 1.71 28.42
C ALA A 543 -21.18 1.12 28.39
N TRP A 544 -21.47 0.23 27.43
CA TRP A 544 -22.78 -0.42 27.29
C TRP A 544 -23.18 -1.26 28.51
N ARG A 545 -22.21 -1.67 29.34
CA ARG A 545 -22.40 -2.51 30.54
C ARG A 545 -22.44 -1.72 31.85
N VAL A 546 -22.44 -0.39 31.78
CA VAL A 546 -22.50 0.52 32.93
C VAL A 546 -23.83 1.27 32.88
N PRO A 547 -24.89 0.77 33.55
CA PRO A 547 -26.23 1.33 33.47
C PRO A 547 -26.31 2.80 33.89
N GLU A 548 -25.52 3.21 34.88
CA GLU A 548 -25.46 4.58 35.42
C GLU A 548 -25.03 5.57 34.33
N LEU A 549 -24.02 5.19 33.54
CA LEU A 549 -23.52 5.99 32.43
C LEU A 549 -24.53 6.07 31.28
N GLY A 550 -25.25 4.96 31.03
CA GLY A 550 -26.34 4.90 30.06
C GLY A 550 -27.53 5.78 30.47
N ALA A 551 -27.88 5.79 31.77
CA ALA A 551 -28.93 6.63 32.33
C ALA A 551 -28.54 8.12 32.25
N ALA A 552 -27.31 8.47 32.63
CA ALA A 552 -26.79 9.83 32.52
C ALA A 552 -26.80 10.35 31.07
N LEU A 553 -26.44 9.50 30.09
CA LEU A 553 -26.60 9.87 28.67
C LEU A 553 -28.07 10.04 28.28
N GLY A 554 -28.97 9.20 28.78
CA GLY A 554 -30.41 9.33 28.60
C GLY A 554 -30.94 10.69 29.11
N GLU A 555 -30.54 11.09 30.30
CA GLU A 555 -30.86 12.40 30.88
C GLU A 555 -30.27 13.54 30.05
N LEU A 556 -29.00 13.43 29.64
CA LEU A 556 -28.34 14.42 28.78
C LEU A 556 -29.10 14.61 27.45
N ILE A 557 -29.63 13.53 26.89
CA ILE A 557 -30.41 13.59 25.64
C ILE A 557 -31.60 14.51 25.80
N TRP A 558 -32.29 14.57 26.95
CA TRP A 558 -33.56 15.32 27.09
C TRP A 558 -33.45 16.61 27.90
N HIS A 559 -32.57 16.64 28.88
CA HIS A 559 -32.46 17.74 29.85
C HIS A 559 -31.18 18.57 29.67
N GLY A 560 -30.21 18.08 28.88
CA GLY A 560 -28.97 18.82 28.63
C GLY A 560 -29.04 19.91 27.56
N HIS A 561 -27.91 20.54 27.27
CA HIS A 561 -27.80 21.57 26.24
C HIS A 561 -28.06 21.01 24.83
N LYS A 562 -28.84 21.74 24.02
CA LYS A 562 -29.32 21.29 22.70
C LYS A 562 -28.20 20.83 21.76
N ARG A 563 -27.03 21.48 21.81
CA ARG A 563 -25.85 21.13 20.98
C ARG A 563 -25.27 19.74 21.28
N ASN A 564 -25.49 19.22 22.48
CA ASN A 564 -24.93 17.93 22.94
C ASN A 564 -25.93 16.77 22.82
N ALA A 565 -27.23 17.07 22.85
CA ALA A 565 -28.30 16.06 22.79
C ALA A 565 -28.18 15.11 21.60
N GLY A 566 -27.88 15.62 20.40
CA GLY A 566 -27.73 14.80 19.20
C GLY A 566 -26.54 13.84 19.26
N HIS A 567 -25.40 14.30 19.77
CA HIS A 567 -24.23 13.45 19.98
C HIS A 567 -24.49 12.39 21.05
N ALA A 568 -25.12 12.76 22.15
CA ALA A 568 -25.51 11.83 23.22
C ALA A 568 -26.47 10.74 22.69
N ALA A 569 -27.48 11.12 21.90
CA ALA A 569 -28.42 10.19 21.30
C ALA A 569 -27.74 9.19 20.34
N GLN A 570 -26.79 9.67 19.53
CA GLN A 570 -26.00 8.79 18.65
C GLN A 570 -25.20 7.76 19.46
N ARG A 571 -24.55 8.18 20.55
CA ARG A 571 -23.80 7.27 21.44
C ARG A 571 -24.71 6.27 22.16
N TRP A 572 -25.87 6.72 22.62
CA TRP A 572 -26.82 5.89 23.36
C TRP A 572 -27.39 4.73 22.53
N ILE A 573 -27.54 4.88 21.21
CA ILE A 573 -28.02 3.81 20.32
C ILE A 573 -26.91 2.93 19.71
N GLU A 574 -25.65 3.07 20.15
CA GLU A 574 -24.52 2.37 19.53
C GLU A 574 -24.58 0.86 19.69
N ASP A 575 -25.04 0.39 20.84
CA ASP A 575 -25.14 -1.03 21.19
C ASP A 575 -26.10 -1.77 20.24
N PRO A 576 -25.61 -2.71 19.40
CA PRO A 576 -26.45 -3.41 18.43
C PRO A 576 -27.60 -4.22 19.06
N GLU A 577 -27.44 -4.71 20.30
CA GLU A 577 -28.46 -5.52 20.97
C GLU A 577 -29.69 -4.69 21.36
N THR A 578 -29.47 -3.49 21.87
CA THR A 578 -30.53 -2.58 22.32
C THR A 578 -30.90 -1.50 21.30
N ARG A 579 -30.13 -1.32 20.22
CA ARG A 579 -30.30 -0.27 19.21
C ARG A 579 -31.73 -0.15 18.69
N ASP A 580 -32.36 -1.26 18.32
CA ASP A 580 -33.71 -1.21 17.75
C ASP A 580 -34.76 -0.73 18.75
N VAL A 581 -34.64 -1.15 20.02
CA VAL A 581 -35.53 -0.71 21.10
C VAL A 581 -35.31 0.77 21.38
N ARG A 582 -34.06 1.21 21.54
CA ARG A 582 -33.71 2.60 21.83
C ARG A 582 -34.04 3.56 20.69
N VAL A 583 -33.88 3.14 19.43
CA VAL A 583 -34.29 3.94 18.26
C VAL A 583 -35.81 4.16 18.29
N ARG A 584 -36.60 3.10 18.53
CA ARG A 584 -38.06 3.24 18.65
C ARG A 584 -38.45 4.12 19.84
N GLU A 585 -37.74 4.01 20.96
CA GLU A 585 -37.95 4.84 22.14
C GLU A 585 -37.68 6.32 21.85
N LEU A 586 -36.54 6.65 21.23
CA LEU A 586 -36.19 8.02 20.83
C LEU A 586 -37.25 8.61 19.91
N VAL A 587 -37.62 7.90 18.85
CA VAL A 587 -38.59 8.38 17.85
C VAL A 587 -40.00 8.50 18.44
N LYS A 588 -40.39 7.59 19.34
CA LYS A 588 -41.67 7.66 20.05
C LYS A 588 -41.75 8.87 20.96
N ARG A 589 -40.67 9.19 21.68
CA ARG A 589 -40.60 10.35 22.59
C ARG A 589 -40.49 11.68 21.84
N ASP A 590 -39.70 11.72 20.77
CA ASP A 590 -39.57 12.89 19.90
C ASP A 590 -39.31 12.48 18.45
N ARG A 591 -40.29 12.76 17.58
CA ARG A 591 -40.23 12.40 16.15
C ARG A 591 -39.08 13.10 15.42
N SER A 592 -38.57 14.23 15.91
CA SER A 592 -37.39 14.90 15.33
C SER A 592 -36.10 14.08 15.46
N ALA A 593 -36.06 13.02 16.28
CA ALA A 593 -34.93 12.10 16.36
C ALA A 593 -34.60 11.42 15.02
N LEU A 594 -35.57 11.35 14.09
CA LEU A 594 -35.36 10.84 12.72
C LEU A 594 -34.39 11.70 11.89
N TYR A 595 -34.00 12.89 12.35
CA TYR A 595 -32.95 13.71 11.73
C TYR A 595 -31.53 13.31 12.17
N LEU A 596 -31.39 12.51 13.22
CA LEU A 596 -30.09 12.02 13.64
C LEU A 596 -29.59 10.97 12.66
N HIS A 597 -28.38 11.15 12.13
CA HIS A 597 -27.82 10.29 11.08
C HIS A 597 -27.87 8.80 11.44
N ALA A 598 -27.48 8.43 12.66
CA ALA A 598 -27.48 7.03 13.10
C ALA A 598 -28.90 6.42 13.25
N VAL A 599 -29.91 7.23 13.62
CA VAL A 599 -31.31 6.82 13.68
C VAL A 599 -31.84 6.61 12.25
N LEU A 600 -31.59 7.57 11.37
CA LEU A 600 -31.96 7.49 9.96
C LEU A 600 -31.34 6.26 9.28
N GLU A 601 -30.04 6.02 9.44
CA GLU A 601 -29.34 4.82 8.93
C GLU A 601 -30.00 3.52 9.40
N HIS A 602 -30.38 3.44 10.69
CA HIS A 602 -31.10 2.28 11.23
C HIS A 602 -32.49 2.13 10.59
N CYS A 603 -33.25 3.21 10.46
CA CYS A 603 -34.57 3.20 9.81
C CYS A 603 -34.49 2.80 8.34
N LEU A 604 -33.54 3.35 7.59
CA LEU A 604 -33.26 3.00 6.19
C LEU A 604 -32.99 1.50 6.02
N ARG A 605 -32.33 0.86 6.98
CA ARG A 605 -31.95 -0.56 6.90
C ARG A 605 -33.00 -1.50 7.50
N ARG A 606 -33.67 -1.13 8.59
CA ARG A 606 -34.47 -2.07 9.42
C ARG A 606 -35.90 -1.60 9.70
N ARG A 607 -36.16 -0.28 9.78
CA ARG A 607 -37.45 0.30 10.22
C ARG A 607 -37.99 1.32 9.22
N GLN A 608 -38.32 0.86 8.01
CA GLN A 608 -38.82 1.74 6.95
C GLN A 608 -40.20 2.33 7.26
N ALA A 609 -41.01 1.68 8.10
CA ALA A 609 -42.31 2.23 8.52
C ALA A 609 -42.17 3.57 9.27
N LEU A 610 -41.05 3.79 9.98
CA LEU A 610 -40.77 5.06 10.66
C LEU A 610 -40.32 6.17 9.69
N LEU A 611 -39.90 5.83 8.47
CA LEU A 611 -39.50 6.83 7.48
C LEU A 611 -40.69 7.63 6.96
N VAL A 612 -41.91 7.08 7.03
CA VAL A 612 -43.14 7.79 6.67
C VAL A 612 -43.25 9.11 7.44
N ASP A 613 -42.91 9.09 8.74
CA ASP A 613 -42.88 10.30 9.58
C ASP A 613 -41.74 11.24 9.18
N ARG A 614 -40.56 10.70 8.85
CA ARG A 614 -39.39 11.51 8.46
C ARG A 614 -39.62 12.27 7.15
N LEU A 615 -40.44 11.71 6.27
CA LEU A 615 -40.74 12.23 4.94
C LEU A 615 -42.09 12.98 4.90
N ALA A 616 -42.80 13.07 6.03
CA ALA A 616 -44.08 13.78 6.10
C ALA A 616 -43.92 15.29 5.92
N SER A 617 -44.98 15.93 5.42
CA SER A 617 -45.16 17.38 5.37
C SER A 617 -46.42 17.76 6.15
N PRO A 618 -46.34 18.61 7.21
CA PRO A 618 -45.15 19.29 7.70
C PRO A 618 -44.15 18.33 8.38
N ALA A 619 -42.85 18.67 8.29
CA ALA A 619 -41.80 17.82 8.81
C ALA A 619 -41.81 17.76 10.37
N PRO A 620 -41.31 16.66 10.98
CA PRO A 620 -41.27 16.52 12.43
C PRO A 620 -40.48 17.67 13.08
N ARG A 621 -41.10 18.30 14.08
CA ARG A 621 -40.50 19.36 14.90
C ARG A 621 -40.27 18.85 16.31
N GLY A 622 -39.14 19.23 16.89
CA GLY A 622 -38.79 18.86 18.25
C GLY A 622 -37.37 19.27 18.62
N ARG A 623 -36.77 18.49 19.52
CA ARG A 623 -35.48 18.75 20.14
C ARG A 623 -34.31 18.70 19.16
N PHE A 624 -34.33 17.78 18.20
CA PHE A 624 -33.21 17.57 17.27
C PHE A 624 -33.35 18.35 15.97
N HIS A 625 -34.55 18.85 15.67
CA HIS A 625 -34.81 19.61 14.46
C HIS A 625 -36.03 20.52 14.64
N ASP A 626 -35.94 21.79 14.24
CA ASP A 626 -37.01 22.78 14.44
C ASP A 626 -38.07 22.79 13.31
N GLY A 627 -37.84 22.02 12.24
CA GLY A 627 -38.70 21.90 11.06
C GLY A 627 -38.96 23.22 10.34
N LYS A 628 -38.02 24.19 10.43
CA LYS A 628 -38.02 25.42 9.64
C LYS A 628 -37.38 25.23 8.27
N VAL A 629 -36.41 24.31 8.17
CA VAL A 629 -35.71 23.99 6.93
C VAL A 629 -36.12 22.61 6.43
N VAL A 630 -36.47 22.50 5.15
CA VAL A 630 -36.65 21.20 4.50
C VAL A 630 -35.27 20.58 4.31
N VAL A 631 -34.96 19.54 5.08
CA VAL A 631 -33.71 18.77 4.93
C VAL A 631 -34.03 17.45 4.25
N VAL A 632 -33.59 17.31 3.01
CA VAL A 632 -33.68 16.05 2.27
C VAL A 632 -32.54 15.12 2.73
N PRO A 633 -32.83 13.92 3.27
CA PRO A 633 -31.78 13.00 3.66
C PRO A 633 -31.05 12.44 2.42
N MET A 634 -29.73 12.54 2.39
CA MET A 634 -28.91 11.93 1.33
C MET A 634 -28.80 10.42 1.55
N ILE A 635 -29.23 9.63 0.56
CA ILE A 635 -29.17 8.16 0.60
C ILE A 635 -28.05 7.69 -0.32
N SER A 636 -26.93 7.27 0.28
CA SER A 636 -25.73 6.89 -0.49
C SER A 636 -25.83 5.51 -1.14
N ASP A 637 -26.53 4.56 -0.51
CA ASP A 637 -26.75 3.21 -1.03
C ASP A 637 -28.13 3.10 -1.69
N GLU A 638 -28.18 3.28 -3.01
CA GLU A 638 -29.39 3.22 -3.83
C GLU A 638 -30.14 1.87 -3.74
N ARG A 639 -29.45 0.78 -3.33
CA ARG A 639 -30.08 -0.53 -3.14
C ARG A 639 -31.08 -0.54 -1.99
N LEU A 640 -31.03 0.46 -1.11
CA LEU A 640 -31.98 0.62 -0.01
C LEU A 640 -33.37 1.02 -0.51
N PHE A 641 -33.49 1.70 -1.66
CA PHE A 641 -34.80 2.02 -2.24
C PHE A 641 -35.58 0.77 -2.65
N GLY A 642 -34.91 -0.34 -2.98
CA GLY A 642 -35.57 -1.62 -3.21
C GLY A 642 -36.30 -2.19 -1.99
N ARG A 643 -36.06 -1.64 -0.79
CA ARG A 643 -36.77 -2.00 0.45
C ARG A 643 -38.06 -1.20 0.65
N TRP A 644 -38.20 -0.07 -0.05
CA TRP A 644 -39.29 0.87 0.11
C TRP A 644 -40.48 0.48 -0.75
N THR A 645 -41.68 0.81 -0.28
CA THR A 645 -42.89 0.74 -1.10
C THR A 645 -42.91 1.89 -2.10
N THR A 646 -43.71 1.78 -3.15
CA THR A 646 -43.93 2.86 -4.12
C THR A 646 -44.41 4.15 -3.44
N ALA A 647 -45.30 4.02 -2.44
CA ALA A 647 -45.78 5.16 -1.65
C ALA A 647 -44.64 5.87 -0.90
N LEU A 648 -43.73 5.12 -0.27
CA LEU A 648 -42.60 5.71 0.46
C LEU A 648 -41.58 6.35 -0.49
N GLN A 649 -41.34 5.75 -1.66
CA GLN A 649 -40.51 6.37 -2.70
C GLN A 649 -41.12 7.67 -3.20
N ARG A 650 -42.43 7.70 -3.47
CA ARG A 650 -43.15 8.92 -3.87
C ARG A 650 -43.06 10.00 -2.80
N GLN A 651 -43.24 9.65 -1.54
CA GLN A 651 -43.13 10.62 -0.44
C GLN A 651 -41.74 11.27 -0.34
N TYR A 652 -40.66 10.52 -0.65
CA TYR A 652 -39.31 11.09 -0.72
C TYR A 652 -39.13 11.99 -1.94
N LEU A 653 -39.73 11.66 -3.08
CA LEU A 653 -39.76 12.53 -4.25
C LEU A 653 -40.55 13.82 -3.99
N ASP A 654 -41.70 13.74 -3.34
CA ASP A 654 -42.49 14.90 -2.93
C ASP A 654 -41.68 15.82 -1.99
N LEU A 655 -40.85 15.24 -1.11
CA LEU A 655 -39.94 15.99 -0.25
C LEU A 655 -38.83 16.69 -1.07
N ILE A 656 -38.33 16.05 -2.14
CA ILE A 656 -37.39 16.65 -3.08
C ILE A 656 -38.07 17.80 -3.85
N ASP A 657 -39.29 17.59 -4.36
CA ASP A 657 -40.08 18.62 -5.06
C ASP A 657 -40.27 19.86 -4.18
N ALA A 658 -40.66 19.66 -2.91
CA ALA A 658 -40.82 20.73 -1.93
C ALA A 658 -39.49 21.46 -1.65
N ALA A 659 -38.37 20.75 -1.63
CA ALA A 659 -37.06 21.35 -1.45
C ALA A 659 -36.60 22.15 -2.68
N GLU A 660 -36.87 21.66 -3.89
CA GLU A 660 -36.55 22.34 -5.16
C GLU A 660 -37.38 23.60 -5.40
N ALA A 661 -38.64 23.61 -4.96
CA ALA A 661 -39.54 24.76 -5.07
C ALA A 661 -39.20 25.92 -4.10
N SER A 662 -38.26 25.73 -3.17
CA SER A 662 -37.93 26.73 -2.16
C SER A 662 -37.14 27.93 -2.76
N PRO A 663 -37.64 29.18 -2.62
CA PRO A 663 -37.13 30.35 -3.35
C PRO A 663 -35.73 30.83 -2.91
N LYS A 664 -35.13 30.23 -1.87
CA LYS A 664 -33.81 30.60 -1.34
C LYS A 664 -32.71 29.56 -1.60
N GLN A 665 -32.96 28.56 -2.44
CA GLN A 665 -31.98 27.50 -2.69
C GLN A 665 -30.91 27.93 -3.69
N PHE A 666 -29.64 27.72 -3.33
CA PHE A 666 -28.52 27.88 -4.24
C PHE A 666 -28.58 26.83 -5.37
N SER A 667 -28.10 27.19 -6.56
CA SER A 667 -28.05 26.29 -7.73
C SER A 667 -27.35 24.97 -7.45
N GLN A 668 -26.30 24.96 -6.62
CA GLN A 668 -25.59 23.76 -6.20
C GLN A 668 -26.47 22.80 -5.37
N THR A 669 -27.29 23.33 -4.46
CA THR A 669 -28.21 22.51 -3.67
C THR A 669 -29.28 21.90 -4.56
N ARG A 670 -29.83 22.68 -5.50
CA ARG A 670 -30.80 22.19 -6.48
C ARG A 670 -30.19 21.12 -7.40
N ALA A 671 -28.95 21.29 -7.84
CA ALA A 671 -28.21 20.27 -8.60
C ALA A 671 -28.03 18.96 -7.81
N ALA A 672 -27.75 19.04 -6.51
CA ALA A 672 -27.67 17.87 -5.65
C ALA A 672 -29.03 17.15 -5.51
N LEU A 673 -30.13 17.90 -5.45
CA LEU A 673 -31.50 17.35 -5.39
C LEU A 673 -31.85 16.59 -6.68
N VAL A 674 -31.51 17.13 -7.86
CA VAL A 674 -31.64 16.43 -9.15
C VAL A 674 -30.89 15.10 -9.14
N ALA A 675 -29.66 15.09 -8.64
CA ALA A 675 -28.86 13.86 -8.55
C ALA A 675 -29.43 12.84 -7.53
N MET A 676 -30.04 13.30 -6.43
CA MET A 676 -30.73 12.43 -5.47
C MET A 676 -31.99 11.81 -6.08
N ARG A 677 -32.78 12.62 -6.80
CA ARG A 677 -34.01 12.19 -7.48
C ARG A 677 -33.76 10.99 -8.39
N ALA A 678 -32.78 11.07 -9.28
CA ALA A 678 -32.51 10.03 -10.26
C ALA A 678 -32.14 8.65 -9.68
N ARG A 679 -31.75 8.58 -8.39
CA ARG A 679 -31.45 7.31 -7.72
C ARG A 679 -32.70 6.58 -7.22
N VAL A 680 -33.85 7.24 -7.19
CA VAL A 680 -35.12 6.66 -6.76
C VAL A 680 -35.70 5.84 -7.91
N PRO A 681 -36.02 4.55 -7.74
CA PRO A 681 -36.50 3.70 -8.83
C PRO A 681 -37.77 4.18 -9.53
N LEU A 682 -38.60 4.96 -8.82
CA LEU A 682 -39.82 5.54 -9.38
C LEU A 682 -39.56 6.68 -10.38
N THR A 683 -38.36 7.26 -10.40
CA THR A 683 -38.01 8.38 -11.27
C THR A 683 -37.77 7.92 -12.71
N ARG A 684 -38.39 8.63 -13.65
CA ARG A 684 -38.26 8.45 -15.10
C ARG A 684 -37.46 9.61 -15.70
N VAL A 685 -37.08 9.46 -16.96
CA VAL A 685 -36.38 10.53 -17.71
C VAL A 685 -37.21 11.82 -17.80
N ASP A 686 -38.54 11.69 -17.95
CA ASP A 686 -39.47 12.81 -18.04
C ASP A 686 -39.45 13.69 -16.78
N ASP A 687 -39.20 13.10 -15.61
CA ASP A 687 -39.09 13.81 -14.33
C ASP A 687 -37.83 14.72 -14.26
N LEU A 688 -36.88 14.53 -15.18
CA LEU A 688 -35.66 15.34 -15.29
C LEU A 688 -35.73 16.38 -16.42
N GLN A 689 -36.81 16.41 -17.20
CA GLN A 689 -36.91 17.22 -18.41
C GLN A 689 -36.76 18.72 -18.14
N ALA A 690 -37.34 19.23 -17.05
CA ALA A 690 -37.21 20.63 -16.66
C ALA A 690 -35.75 21.00 -16.31
N ALA A 691 -35.00 20.08 -15.70
CA ALA A 691 -33.58 20.30 -15.38
C ALA A 691 -32.71 20.18 -16.63
N LEU A 692 -33.01 19.23 -17.54
CA LEU A 692 -32.32 19.09 -18.84
C LEU A 692 -32.50 20.32 -19.74
N ALA A 693 -33.68 20.93 -19.73
CA ALA A 693 -33.99 22.14 -20.49
C ALA A 693 -33.56 23.44 -19.76
N SER A 694 -32.98 23.36 -18.56
CA SER A 694 -32.62 24.54 -17.77
C SER A 694 -31.44 25.30 -18.38
N THR A 695 -31.50 26.63 -18.33
CA THR A 695 -30.36 27.50 -18.64
C THR A 695 -29.34 27.58 -17.50
N ASP A 696 -29.66 27.08 -16.30
CA ASP A 696 -28.71 26.95 -15.20
C ASP A 696 -27.77 25.77 -15.46
N VAL A 697 -26.51 26.09 -15.71
CA VAL A 697 -25.44 25.13 -15.99
C VAL A 697 -25.37 24.01 -14.97
N ASN A 698 -25.50 24.32 -13.68
CA ASN A 698 -25.37 23.31 -12.62
C ASN A 698 -26.52 22.31 -12.65
N LEU A 699 -27.74 22.76 -12.97
CA LEU A 699 -28.92 21.90 -13.04
C LEU A 699 -28.88 21.02 -14.28
N GLN A 700 -28.56 21.59 -15.43
CA GLN A 700 -28.46 20.84 -16.68
C GLN A 700 -27.36 19.78 -16.59
N GLU A 701 -26.18 20.14 -16.07
CA GLU A 701 -25.08 19.18 -15.87
C GLU A 701 -25.43 18.10 -14.84
N ALA A 702 -26.09 18.46 -13.74
CA ALA A 702 -26.57 17.47 -12.78
C ALA A 702 -27.57 16.50 -13.41
N ALA A 703 -28.53 16.99 -14.21
CA ALA A 703 -29.51 16.15 -14.89
C ALA A 703 -28.85 15.19 -15.88
N LEU A 704 -27.94 15.68 -16.74
CA LEU A 704 -27.19 14.85 -17.68
C LEU A 704 -26.37 13.76 -16.97
N GLY A 705 -25.65 14.12 -15.91
CA GLY A 705 -24.88 13.16 -15.11
C GLY A 705 -25.74 12.16 -14.34
N ALA A 706 -27.00 12.53 -14.04
CA ALA A 706 -27.94 11.73 -13.27
C ALA A 706 -28.67 10.66 -14.12
N LEU A 707 -28.79 10.82 -15.44
CA LEU A 707 -29.50 9.90 -16.33
C LEU A 707 -29.03 8.43 -16.20
N VAL A 708 -27.73 8.21 -16.06
CA VAL A 708 -27.14 6.86 -15.91
C VAL A 708 -27.36 6.23 -14.52
N TRP A 709 -28.02 6.96 -13.63
CA TRP A 709 -28.43 6.50 -12.30
C TRP A 709 -29.92 6.18 -12.21
N LEU A 710 -30.71 6.49 -13.24
CA LEU A 710 -32.10 6.03 -13.36
C LEU A 710 -32.18 4.50 -13.35
N ASP A 711 -33.32 3.99 -12.90
CA ASP A 711 -33.56 2.54 -12.91
C ASP A 711 -33.78 2.04 -14.34
N ASP A 712 -34.45 2.83 -15.19
CA ASP A 712 -34.40 2.71 -16.65
C ASP A 712 -33.45 3.77 -17.23
N ALA A 713 -32.24 3.34 -17.60
CA ALA A 713 -31.21 4.20 -18.18
C ALA A 713 -31.20 4.20 -19.71
N ALA A 714 -32.03 3.39 -20.38
CA ALA A 714 -31.99 3.27 -21.85
C ALA A 714 -32.27 4.60 -22.58
N PRO A 715 -33.20 5.46 -22.11
CA PRO A 715 -33.42 6.79 -22.71
C PRO A 715 -32.23 7.74 -22.61
N ALA A 716 -31.25 7.46 -21.74
CA ALA A 716 -30.09 8.33 -21.56
C ALA A 716 -29.21 8.42 -22.82
N LEU A 717 -29.14 7.36 -23.62
CA LEU A 717 -28.22 7.28 -24.76
C LEU A 717 -28.45 8.40 -25.80
N PRO A 718 -29.65 8.55 -26.40
CA PRO A 718 -29.89 9.63 -27.36
C PRO A 718 -29.68 11.03 -26.74
N ILE A 719 -30.15 11.25 -25.51
CA ILE A 719 -30.03 12.55 -24.82
C ILE A 719 -28.56 12.94 -24.62
N LEU A 720 -27.72 11.99 -24.17
CA LEU A 720 -26.30 12.26 -23.96
C LEU A 720 -25.60 12.55 -25.30
N LEU A 721 -25.94 11.83 -26.38
CA LEU A 721 -25.38 12.04 -27.72
C LEU A 721 -25.71 13.43 -28.31
N GLU A 722 -26.89 13.97 -28.03
CA GLU A 722 -27.30 15.33 -28.44
C GLU A 722 -26.44 16.41 -27.76
N HIS A 723 -25.92 16.15 -26.56
CA HIS A 723 -25.16 17.12 -25.77
C HIS A 723 -23.63 17.02 -25.96
N LEU A 724 -23.15 16.21 -26.89
CA LEU A 724 -21.71 16.04 -27.15
C LEU A 724 -21.09 17.14 -28.02
N ASP A 725 -21.89 17.90 -28.76
CA ASP A 725 -21.38 18.97 -29.62
C ASP A 725 -21.19 20.30 -28.84
N GLY A 726 -21.87 20.46 -27.71
CA GLY A 726 -21.82 21.65 -26.84
C GLY A 726 -20.85 21.53 -25.65
N ASP A 727 -20.85 22.52 -24.76
CA ASP A 727 -19.97 22.54 -23.56
C ASP A 727 -20.30 21.44 -22.55
N ARG A 728 -21.52 20.90 -22.63
CA ARG A 728 -22.02 19.80 -21.78
C ARG A 728 -21.41 18.44 -22.10
N ALA A 729 -20.62 18.34 -23.16
CA ALA A 729 -19.84 17.16 -23.49
C ALA A 729 -18.96 16.68 -22.31
N ARG A 730 -18.45 17.60 -21.48
CA ARG A 730 -17.63 17.28 -20.29
C ARG A 730 -18.37 16.50 -19.20
N VAL A 731 -19.70 16.46 -19.24
CA VAL A 731 -20.51 15.63 -18.34
C VAL A 731 -21.12 14.47 -19.10
N ALA A 732 -21.69 14.74 -20.28
CA ALA A 732 -22.34 13.71 -21.08
C ALA A 732 -21.38 12.58 -21.47
N MET A 733 -20.17 12.93 -21.91
CA MET A 733 -19.15 11.94 -22.31
C MET A 733 -18.67 11.09 -21.13
N TYR A 734 -18.57 11.67 -19.93
CA TYR A 734 -18.15 10.94 -18.72
C TYR A 734 -19.25 10.04 -18.14
N ALA A 735 -20.50 10.22 -18.55
CA ALA A 735 -21.60 9.32 -18.22
C ALA A 735 -21.60 8.05 -19.12
N MET A 736 -21.09 8.16 -20.35
CA MET A 736 -21.08 7.08 -21.35
C MET A 736 -20.43 5.76 -20.88
N PRO A 737 -19.27 5.73 -20.19
CA PRO A 737 -18.69 4.47 -19.71
C PRO A 737 -19.59 3.68 -18.75
N ARG A 738 -20.37 4.38 -17.92
CA ARG A 738 -21.37 3.71 -17.07
C ARG A 738 -22.53 3.22 -17.91
N LEU A 739 -23.03 4.02 -18.85
CA LEU A 739 -24.14 3.65 -19.71
C LEU A 739 -23.82 2.44 -20.60
N ALA A 740 -22.59 2.34 -21.12
CA ALA A 740 -22.10 1.19 -21.88
C ALA A 740 -22.21 -0.14 -21.12
N ARG A 741 -22.27 -0.09 -19.78
CA ARG A 741 -22.45 -1.27 -18.92
C ARG A 741 -23.91 -1.60 -18.63
N LEU A 742 -24.85 -0.73 -18.99
CA LEU A 742 -26.29 -0.80 -18.70
C LEU A 742 -27.14 -1.04 -19.95
N VAL A 743 -26.57 -0.85 -21.14
CA VAL A 743 -27.20 -1.04 -22.45
C VAL A 743 -26.54 -2.25 -23.15
N PRO A 744 -27.27 -3.03 -23.98
CA PRO A 744 -26.67 -4.07 -24.81
C PRO A 744 -25.53 -3.52 -25.68
N ARG A 745 -24.48 -4.33 -25.87
CA ARG A 745 -23.22 -3.87 -26.49
C ARG A 745 -23.44 -3.39 -27.93
N ASP A 746 -24.14 -4.15 -28.75
CA ASP A 746 -24.33 -3.84 -30.17
C ASP A 746 -25.02 -2.49 -30.37
N ARG A 747 -26.12 -2.27 -29.63
CA ARG A 747 -26.83 -0.98 -29.62
C ARG A 747 -25.93 0.18 -29.22
N PHE A 748 -25.01 -0.03 -28.28
CA PHE A 748 -24.08 1.00 -27.86
C PHE A 748 -22.98 1.24 -28.91
N VAL A 749 -22.48 0.19 -29.56
CA VAL A 749 -21.50 0.29 -30.65
C VAL A 749 -22.08 1.03 -31.85
N ASP A 750 -23.31 0.72 -32.25
CA ASP A 750 -24.01 1.43 -33.33
C ASP A 750 -24.14 2.92 -33.04
N ALA A 751 -24.49 3.27 -31.80
CA ALA A 751 -24.60 4.66 -31.36
C ALA A 751 -23.25 5.40 -31.40
N ILE A 752 -22.15 4.73 -31.03
CA ILE A 752 -20.80 5.30 -31.17
C ILE A 752 -20.42 5.41 -32.66
N GLY A 753 -20.79 4.45 -33.51
CA GLY A 753 -20.59 4.53 -34.96
C GLY A 753 -21.28 5.76 -35.57
N GLN A 754 -22.53 6.02 -35.19
CA GLN A 754 -23.26 7.21 -35.60
C GLN A 754 -22.62 8.51 -35.09
N LEU A 755 -22.07 8.50 -33.87
CA LEU A 755 -21.33 9.63 -33.31
C LEU A 755 -20.05 9.93 -34.11
N LEU A 756 -19.28 8.89 -34.47
CA LEU A 756 -18.04 9.02 -35.22
C LEU A 756 -18.28 9.43 -36.69
N ALA A 757 -19.45 9.12 -37.25
CA ALA A 757 -19.84 9.55 -38.59
C ALA A 757 -20.20 11.03 -38.70
N ARG A 758 -20.27 11.79 -37.58
CA ARG A 758 -20.56 13.23 -37.61
C ARG A 758 -19.41 14.00 -38.28
N PRO A 759 -19.71 15.04 -39.10
CA PRO A 759 -18.69 15.75 -39.86
C PRO A 759 -17.70 16.56 -38.99
N ARG A 760 -18.09 16.92 -37.77
CA ARG A 760 -17.23 17.60 -36.79
C ARG A 760 -17.44 16.97 -35.42
N LEU A 761 -16.35 16.63 -34.75
CA LEU A 761 -16.37 16.04 -33.42
C LEU A 761 -15.31 16.69 -32.54
N LYS A 762 -15.67 17.06 -31.31
CA LYS A 762 -14.70 17.61 -30.33
C LYS A 762 -13.62 16.57 -30.01
N VAL A 763 -12.36 17.00 -29.93
CA VAL A 763 -11.21 16.13 -29.60
C VAL A 763 -11.47 15.30 -28.33
N THR A 764 -12.03 15.92 -27.28
CA THR A 764 -12.35 15.25 -26.01
C THR A 764 -13.42 14.18 -26.13
N VAL A 765 -14.40 14.37 -27.03
CA VAL A 765 -15.45 13.38 -27.30
C VAL A 765 -14.89 12.25 -28.15
N HIS A 766 -14.16 12.59 -29.21
CA HIS A 766 -13.56 11.61 -30.12
C HIS A 766 -12.64 10.65 -29.36
N LYS A 767 -11.72 11.17 -28.53
CA LYS A 767 -10.80 10.32 -27.76
C LYS A 767 -11.52 9.35 -26.82
N GLU A 768 -12.61 9.79 -26.18
CA GLU A 768 -13.34 8.94 -25.23
C GLU A 768 -14.23 7.93 -25.96
N ALA A 769 -14.79 8.29 -27.12
CA ALA A 769 -15.51 7.36 -27.99
C ALA A 769 -14.61 6.19 -28.43
N LEU A 770 -13.36 6.46 -28.86
CA LEU A 770 -12.42 5.40 -29.26
C LEU A 770 -12.01 4.51 -28.08
N ARG A 771 -11.83 5.07 -26.88
CA ARG A 771 -11.59 4.27 -25.66
C ARG A 771 -12.75 3.33 -25.35
N LEU A 772 -13.99 3.78 -25.53
CA LEU A 772 -15.18 2.94 -25.34
C LEU A 772 -15.23 1.81 -26.36
N LEU A 773 -14.87 2.04 -27.63
CA LEU A 773 -14.76 0.96 -28.61
C LEU A 773 -13.77 -0.12 -28.17
N GLY A 774 -12.61 0.26 -27.65
CA GLY A 774 -11.64 -0.69 -27.08
C GLY A 774 -12.16 -1.45 -25.87
N GLN A 775 -12.97 -0.82 -25.01
CA GLN A 775 -13.59 -1.48 -23.85
C GLN A 775 -14.70 -2.47 -24.25
N LEU A 776 -15.43 -2.19 -25.33
CA LEU A 776 -16.50 -3.04 -25.83
C LEU A 776 -15.95 -4.27 -26.56
N ALA A 777 -14.84 -4.07 -27.31
CA ALA A 777 -14.06 -5.12 -27.95
C ALA A 777 -14.87 -6.06 -28.87
N THR A 778 -15.93 -5.58 -29.51
CA THR A 778 -16.71 -6.36 -30.49
C THR A 778 -16.13 -6.18 -31.89
N GLY A 779 -16.36 -7.14 -32.80
CA GLY A 779 -15.92 -7.04 -34.20
C GLY A 779 -16.28 -5.70 -34.87
N PRO A 780 -17.55 -5.24 -34.80
CA PRO A 780 -17.94 -3.93 -35.31
C PRO A 780 -17.24 -2.74 -34.63
N ALA A 781 -16.99 -2.81 -33.31
CA ALA A 781 -16.28 -1.76 -32.60
C ALA A 781 -14.82 -1.62 -33.06
N LEU A 782 -14.17 -2.75 -33.36
CA LEU A 782 -12.80 -2.78 -33.87
C LEU A 782 -12.71 -2.27 -35.31
N ALA A 783 -13.69 -2.60 -36.14
CA ALA A 783 -13.79 -2.05 -37.49
C ALA A 783 -13.92 -0.51 -37.47
N LEU A 784 -14.75 0.04 -36.57
CA LEU A 784 -14.88 1.48 -36.35
C LEU A 784 -13.57 2.11 -35.85
N LEU A 785 -12.87 1.45 -34.93
CA LEU A 785 -11.58 1.90 -34.41
C LEU A 785 -10.53 1.99 -35.53
N ARG A 786 -10.45 0.96 -36.38
CA ARG A 786 -9.53 0.93 -37.53
C ARG A 786 -9.89 1.97 -38.59
N ALA A 787 -11.18 2.10 -38.92
CA ALA A 787 -11.65 3.11 -39.87
C ALA A 787 -11.31 4.53 -39.38
N SER A 788 -11.45 4.79 -38.08
CA SER A 788 -11.06 6.06 -37.47
C SER A 788 -9.55 6.30 -37.55
N TRP A 789 -8.73 5.29 -37.26
CA TRP A 789 -7.26 5.40 -37.30
C TRP A 789 -6.71 5.76 -38.69
N ALA A 790 -7.36 5.28 -39.76
CA ALA A 790 -6.98 5.57 -41.14
C ALA A 790 -7.20 7.03 -41.56
N GLN A 791 -7.94 7.81 -40.77
CA GLN A 791 -8.20 9.23 -41.02
C GLN A 791 -7.13 10.12 -40.38
N PRO A 792 -6.93 11.37 -40.86
CA PRO A 792 -6.10 12.34 -40.18
C PRO A 792 -6.75 12.73 -38.83
N LEU A 793 -6.13 12.30 -37.73
CA LEU A 793 -6.64 12.50 -36.36
C LEU A 793 -5.73 13.43 -35.56
N HIS A 794 -6.31 14.17 -34.62
CA HIS A 794 -5.56 14.92 -33.60
C HIS A 794 -4.71 13.96 -32.74
N ARG A 795 -3.50 14.40 -32.33
CA ARG A 795 -2.54 13.63 -31.52
C ARG A 795 -3.17 12.86 -30.35
N ASP A 796 -3.89 13.55 -29.48
CA ASP A 796 -4.53 12.93 -28.30
C ASP A 796 -5.62 11.88 -28.65
N VAL A 797 -6.24 11.99 -29.83
CA VAL A 797 -7.22 11.02 -30.33
C VAL A 797 -6.50 9.77 -30.83
N ARG A 798 -5.36 9.94 -31.53
CA ARG A 798 -4.49 8.82 -31.91
C ARG A 798 -4.00 8.05 -30.68
N ILE A 799 -3.53 8.74 -29.64
CA ILE A 799 -3.12 8.10 -28.38
C ILE A 799 -4.27 7.31 -27.75
N ALA A 800 -5.50 7.84 -27.79
CA ALA A 800 -6.67 7.12 -27.28
C ALA A 800 -7.03 5.88 -28.13
N ALA A 801 -6.91 5.97 -29.46
CA ALA A 801 -7.08 4.83 -30.37
C ALA A 801 -6.03 3.74 -30.13
N LEU A 802 -4.78 4.14 -29.91
CA LEU A 802 -3.68 3.27 -29.52
C LEU A 802 -3.97 2.53 -28.21
N HIS A 803 -4.47 3.24 -27.19
CA HIS A 803 -4.83 2.63 -25.90
C HIS A 803 -5.99 1.64 -26.05
N ALA A 804 -6.96 1.96 -26.92
CA ALA A 804 -8.05 1.06 -27.25
C ALA A 804 -7.55 -0.21 -27.97
N ALA A 805 -6.67 -0.08 -28.95
CA ALA A 805 -6.04 -1.21 -29.66
C ALA A 805 -5.25 -2.12 -28.71
N ARG A 806 -4.51 -1.53 -27.77
CA ARG A 806 -3.75 -2.28 -26.76
C ARG A 806 -4.63 -3.15 -25.86
N ALA A 807 -5.88 -2.77 -25.64
CA ALA A 807 -6.81 -3.54 -24.81
C ALA A 807 -7.31 -4.82 -25.49
N VAL A 808 -7.07 -5.00 -26.79
CA VAL A 808 -7.60 -6.08 -27.64
C VAL A 808 -6.48 -6.74 -28.49
N PRO A 809 -5.38 -7.21 -27.88
CA PRO A 809 -4.20 -7.69 -28.60
C PRO A 809 -4.40 -9.04 -29.32
N SER A 810 -5.52 -9.73 -29.13
CA SER A 810 -5.90 -10.90 -29.93
C SER A 810 -6.22 -10.55 -31.39
N GLN A 811 -6.55 -9.28 -31.67
CA GLN A 811 -7.09 -8.86 -32.94
C GLN A 811 -5.98 -8.35 -33.86
N ALA A 812 -5.93 -8.85 -35.10
CA ALA A 812 -4.88 -8.47 -36.06
C ALA A 812 -4.86 -6.96 -36.33
N ASP A 813 -6.03 -6.34 -36.40
CA ASP A 813 -6.22 -4.91 -36.67
C ASP A 813 -5.62 -4.02 -35.58
N ALA A 814 -5.64 -4.48 -34.32
CA ALA A 814 -5.01 -3.77 -33.21
C ALA A 814 -3.49 -3.64 -33.42
N TRP A 815 -2.84 -4.70 -33.93
CA TRP A 815 -1.41 -4.68 -34.20
C TRP A 815 -1.01 -3.76 -35.33
N ALA A 816 -1.88 -3.50 -36.31
CA ALA A 816 -1.62 -2.50 -37.33
C ALA A 816 -1.52 -1.09 -36.69
N ILE A 817 -2.50 -0.73 -35.85
CA ILE A 817 -2.50 0.55 -35.11
C ILE A 817 -1.25 0.68 -34.22
N LEU A 818 -0.91 -0.36 -33.46
CA LEU A 818 0.26 -0.37 -32.58
C LEU A 818 1.57 -0.19 -33.39
N ASN A 819 1.70 -0.86 -34.53
CA ASN A 819 2.88 -0.78 -35.41
C ASN A 819 3.03 0.59 -36.07
N ASP A 820 1.94 1.17 -36.54
CA ASP A 820 1.92 2.51 -37.13
C ASP A 820 2.30 3.56 -36.09
N ALA A 821 1.73 3.47 -34.90
CA ALA A 821 2.00 4.40 -33.80
C ALA A 821 3.46 4.36 -33.32
N ALA A 822 4.09 3.17 -33.32
CA ALA A 822 5.49 3.03 -32.91
C ALA A 822 6.48 3.68 -33.89
N ARG A 823 6.06 3.89 -35.14
CA ARG A 823 6.84 4.53 -36.22
C ARG A 823 6.35 5.95 -36.52
N ASP A 824 5.38 6.45 -35.76
CA ASP A 824 4.80 7.77 -35.97
C ASP A 824 5.88 8.84 -35.66
N PRO A 825 6.08 9.85 -36.53
CA PRO A 825 7.06 10.89 -36.29
C PRO A 825 6.72 11.79 -35.08
N GLU A 826 5.46 11.81 -34.64
CA GLU A 826 5.02 12.57 -33.46
C GLU A 826 5.50 11.88 -32.16
N PRO A 827 6.40 12.52 -31.37
CA PRO A 827 7.04 11.87 -30.23
C PRO A 827 6.08 11.33 -29.17
N ASP A 828 4.97 12.04 -28.91
CA ASP A 828 4.01 11.61 -27.88
C ASP A 828 3.24 10.35 -28.29
N ILE A 829 3.04 10.10 -29.59
CA ILE A 829 2.37 8.90 -30.09
C ILE A 829 3.30 7.69 -29.94
N ALA A 830 4.55 7.79 -30.39
CA ALA A 830 5.56 6.76 -30.22
C ALA A 830 5.83 6.47 -28.72
N ARG A 831 5.92 7.51 -27.90
CA ARG A 831 6.07 7.39 -26.44
C ARG A 831 4.90 6.65 -25.79
N ALA A 832 3.67 6.92 -26.20
CA ALA A 832 2.50 6.24 -25.65
C ALA A 832 2.50 4.72 -25.91
N VAL A 833 3.18 4.23 -26.95
CA VAL A 833 3.36 2.78 -27.21
C VAL A 833 4.19 2.12 -26.11
N VAL A 834 5.24 2.80 -25.65
CA VAL A 834 6.22 2.24 -24.71
C VAL A 834 5.90 2.54 -23.25
N GLU A 835 5.12 3.59 -22.96
CA GLU A 835 4.61 3.89 -21.61
C GLU A 835 3.49 2.90 -21.22
N VAL A 836 3.89 1.66 -20.98
CA VAL A 836 3.01 0.55 -20.68
C VAL A 836 3.62 -0.36 -19.61
N ALA A 837 2.85 -0.64 -18.55
CA ALA A 837 3.27 -1.60 -17.55
C ALA A 837 3.20 -3.03 -18.11
N LEU A 838 4.19 -3.88 -17.77
CA LEU A 838 4.27 -5.27 -18.22
C LEU A 838 2.94 -6.03 -18.01
N ALA A 839 2.34 -5.86 -16.83
CA ALA A 839 1.12 -6.56 -16.43
C ALA A 839 -0.15 -6.11 -17.18
N SER A 840 -0.08 -5.04 -17.97
CA SER A 840 -1.21 -4.59 -18.80
C SER A 840 -1.30 -5.31 -20.15
N VAL A 841 -0.27 -6.08 -20.53
CA VAL A 841 -0.25 -6.91 -21.73
C VAL A 841 -0.18 -8.39 -21.32
N PRO A 842 -1.15 -9.23 -21.72
CA PRO A 842 -1.14 -10.67 -21.42
C PRO A 842 0.16 -11.34 -21.87
N ALA A 843 0.66 -12.29 -21.09
CA ALA A 843 1.99 -12.90 -21.25
C ALA A 843 2.29 -13.37 -22.68
N VAL A 844 1.33 -14.02 -23.34
CA VAL A 844 1.49 -14.54 -24.71
C VAL A 844 1.73 -13.45 -25.77
N TYR A 845 1.27 -12.23 -25.53
CA TYR A 845 1.44 -11.11 -26.47
C TYR A 845 2.67 -10.26 -26.17
N ARG A 846 3.34 -10.44 -25.02
CA ARG A 846 4.47 -9.60 -24.61
C ARG A 846 5.65 -9.66 -25.58
N PRO A 847 6.10 -10.82 -26.09
CA PRO A 847 7.21 -10.84 -27.05
C PRO A 847 6.88 -10.04 -28.33
N ARG A 848 5.67 -10.21 -28.86
CA ARG A 848 5.20 -9.45 -30.02
C ARG A 848 5.08 -7.96 -29.74
N TYR A 849 4.61 -7.58 -28.54
CA TYR A 849 4.53 -6.19 -28.13
C TYR A 849 5.90 -5.55 -27.96
N LEU A 850 6.88 -6.29 -27.43
CA LEU A 850 8.26 -5.85 -27.34
C LEU A 850 8.87 -5.56 -28.71
N GLU A 851 8.54 -6.34 -29.75
CA GLU A 851 8.96 -6.02 -31.13
C GLU A 851 8.37 -4.70 -31.63
N VAL A 852 7.12 -4.40 -31.30
CA VAL A 852 6.51 -3.10 -31.62
C VAL A 852 7.24 -1.97 -30.89
N MET A 853 7.47 -2.13 -29.59
CA MET A 853 8.24 -1.17 -28.78
C MET A 853 9.65 -0.95 -29.34
N GLY A 854 10.26 -1.98 -29.91
CA GLY A 854 11.60 -1.94 -30.48
C GLY A 854 11.76 -0.95 -31.65
N ALA A 855 10.66 -0.59 -32.34
CA ALA A 855 10.69 0.43 -33.39
C ALA A 855 10.97 1.85 -32.83
N VAL A 856 10.66 2.09 -31.54
CA VAL A 856 10.88 3.38 -30.87
C VAL A 856 12.36 3.61 -30.54
N ALA A 857 13.20 2.56 -30.51
CA ALA A 857 14.62 2.69 -30.19
C ALA A 857 15.38 3.62 -31.15
N ASP A 858 14.94 3.69 -32.42
CA ASP A 858 15.56 4.53 -33.43
C ASP A 858 14.84 5.87 -33.65
N HIS A 859 13.80 6.16 -32.86
CA HIS A 859 13.01 7.38 -32.98
C HIS A 859 13.87 8.65 -32.77
N ALA A 860 13.60 9.71 -33.53
CA ALA A 860 14.39 10.94 -33.50
C ALA A 860 14.34 11.67 -32.14
N SER A 861 13.19 11.63 -31.45
CA SER A 861 13.04 12.25 -30.13
C SER A 861 13.67 11.44 -28.97
N PRO A 862 14.57 12.04 -28.16
CA PRO A 862 15.11 11.42 -26.95
C PRO A 862 14.05 11.01 -25.93
N ILE A 863 12.97 11.79 -25.82
CA ILE A 863 11.90 11.56 -24.84
C ILE A 863 11.15 10.25 -25.14
N ALA A 864 10.90 9.95 -26.42
CA ALA A 864 10.29 8.68 -26.82
C ALA A 864 11.21 7.49 -26.53
N ARG A 865 12.51 7.62 -26.84
CA ARG A 865 13.53 6.61 -26.51
C ARG A 865 13.63 6.40 -24.99
N ALA A 866 13.56 7.46 -24.19
CA ALA A 866 13.59 7.36 -22.74
C ALA A 866 12.38 6.64 -22.16
N GLY A 867 11.20 6.81 -22.76
CA GLY A 867 10.02 6.01 -22.45
C GLY A 867 10.27 4.50 -22.65
N LEU A 868 10.93 4.11 -23.75
CA LEU A 868 11.28 2.71 -24.04
C LEU A 868 12.17 2.12 -22.95
N PHE A 869 13.27 2.78 -22.59
CA PHE A 869 14.20 2.23 -21.60
C PHE A 869 13.67 2.27 -20.17
N THR A 870 12.79 3.23 -19.87
CA THR A 870 12.03 3.21 -18.61
C THR A 870 11.16 1.96 -18.53
N ALA A 871 10.48 1.59 -19.62
CA ALA A 871 9.65 0.38 -19.68
C ALA A 871 10.48 -0.91 -19.64
N LEU A 872 11.59 -0.98 -20.40
CA LEU A 872 12.53 -2.11 -20.37
C LEU A 872 13.08 -2.35 -18.97
N TYR A 873 13.57 -1.28 -18.32
CA TYR A 873 14.06 -1.35 -16.94
C TYR A 873 12.93 -1.70 -15.95
N GLY A 874 11.70 -1.25 -16.21
CA GLY A 874 10.50 -1.57 -15.45
C GLY A 874 9.98 -3.00 -15.59
N GLY A 875 10.70 -3.88 -16.29
CA GLY A 875 10.43 -5.32 -16.36
C GLY A 875 10.31 -5.87 -17.77
N TRP A 876 10.12 -5.04 -18.80
CA TRP A 876 10.01 -5.55 -20.18
C TRP A 876 11.28 -6.23 -20.69
N SER A 877 12.46 -5.93 -20.11
CA SER A 877 13.71 -6.63 -20.42
C SER A 877 13.65 -8.13 -20.13
N SER A 878 12.80 -8.58 -19.20
CA SER A 878 12.68 -9.99 -18.83
C SER A 878 11.86 -10.81 -19.83
N VAL A 879 11.13 -10.17 -20.75
CA VAL A 879 10.27 -10.86 -21.73
C VAL A 879 11.09 -11.56 -22.81
N ALA A 880 12.08 -10.85 -23.36
CA ALA A 880 13.05 -11.40 -24.31
C ALA A 880 14.41 -10.74 -24.07
N PRO A 881 15.23 -11.28 -23.15
CA PRO A 881 16.48 -10.65 -22.73
C PRO A 881 17.44 -10.36 -23.88
N ALA A 882 17.58 -11.27 -24.86
CA ALA A 882 18.43 -11.04 -26.04
C ALA A 882 17.97 -9.80 -26.82
N ARG A 883 16.68 -9.72 -27.12
CA ARG A 883 16.12 -8.59 -27.87
C ARG A 883 16.25 -7.27 -27.11
N ALA A 884 15.96 -7.27 -25.82
CA ALA A 884 16.12 -6.08 -24.98
C ALA A 884 17.60 -5.63 -24.91
N THR A 885 18.54 -6.58 -24.89
CA THR A 885 19.97 -6.31 -24.91
C THR A 885 20.42 -5.71 -26.24
N GLU A 886 19.94 -6.23 -27.38
CA GLU A 886 20.18 -5.63 -28.69
C GLU A 886 19.69 -4.19 -28.77
N LEU A 887 18.48 -3.92 -28.27
CA LEU A 887 17.90 -2.57 -28.18
C LEU A 887 18.78 -1.66 -27.32
N GLY A 888 19.17 -2.13 -26.14
CA GLY A 888 20.07 -1.40 -25.23
C GLY A 888 21.42 -1.10 -25.88
N ALA A 889 22.05 -2.09 -26.50
CA ALA A 889 23.34 -1.93 -27.17
C ALA A 889 23.27 -0.93 -28.33
N ARG A 890 22.17 -0.91 -29.10
CA ARG A 890 21.96 0.10 -30.14
C ARG A 890 21.95 1.53 -29.58
N VAL A 891 21.23 1.76 -28.48
CA VAL A 891 21.12 3.11 -27.89
C VAL A 891 22.38 3.52 -27.15
N VAL A 892 23.04 2.62 -26.40
CA VAL A 892 24.34 2.89 -25.77
C VAL A 892 25.41 3.19 -26.83
N GLY A 893 25.40 2.47 -27.96
CA GLY A 893 26.36 2.68 -29.05
C GLY A 893 26.09 3.88 -29.95
N ARG A 894 24.97 4.59 -29.79
CA ARG A 894 24.62 5.78 -30.60
C ARG A 894 25.28 7.04 -30.03
N ILE A 895 26.35 7.51 -30.66
CA ILE A 895 27.06 8.73 -30.28
C ILE A 895 26.64 9.81 -31.28
N ASP A 896 25.60 10.57 -30.95
CA ASP A 896 25.09 11.67 -31.79
C ASP A 896 25.31 13.01 -31.05
N PRO A 897 26.02 13.98 -31.66
CA PRO A 897 26.31 15.27 -31.04
C PRO A 897 25.07 16.13 -30.73
N LEU A 898 23.91 15.88 -31.36
CA LEU A 898 22.65 16.61 -31.10
C LEU A 898 21.78 15.97 -30.01
N ASP A 899 21.95 14.67 -29.73
CA ASP A 899 21.11 13.91 -28.79
C ASP A 899 21.72 13.78 -27.38
N SER A 900 23.04 13.95 -27.25
CA SER A 900 23.81 13.52 -26.08
C SER A 900 23.87 14.55 -24.93
N ALA A 901 23.16 15.68 -25.04
CA ALA A 901 23.33 16.87 -24.18
C ALA A 901 22.29 17.06 -23.06
N GLY A 902 21.26 16.22 -22.98
CA GLY A 902 20.18 16.40 -22.00
C GLY A 902 20.24 15.42 -20.82
N PRO A 903 19.72 15.77 -19.63
CA PRO A 903 19.37 14.80 -18.57
C PRO A 903 18.33 13.75 -19.01
N THR A 904 17.86 13.82 -20.26
CA THR A 904 16.85 12.99 -20.91
C THR A 904 17.43 11.91 -21.83
N ASP A 905 18.75 11.83 -22.06
CA ASP A 905 19.36 10.75 -22.86
C ASP A 905 19.32 9.41 -22.08
N PRO A 906 18.63 8.37 -22.60
CA PRO A 906 18.39 7.15 -21.85
C PRO A 906 19.53 6.13 -21.84
N TRP A 907 20.71 6.46 -22.35
CA TRP A 907 21.82 5.51 -22.47
C TRP A 907 22.21 4.83 -21.15
N ARG A 908 22.06 5.52 -20.00
CA ARG A 908 22.34 4.93 -18.68
C ARG A 908 21.34 3.82 -18.33
N GLN A 909 20.04 4.05 -18.56
CA GLN A 909 19.02 3.02 -18.41
C GLN A 909 19.23 1.89 -19.42
N ALA A 910 19.64 2.22 -20.66
CA ALA A 910 19.97 1.22 -21.68
C ALA A 910 21.16 0.34 -21.27
N ALA A 911 22.21 0.90 -20.65
CA ALA A 911 23.34 0.16 -20.09
C ALA A 911 22.89 -0.81 -18.99
N GLN A 912 21.95 -0.39 -18.11
CA GLN A 912 21.36 -1.28 -17.11
C GLN A 912 20.57 -2.44 -17.74
N VAL A 913 19.84 -2.18 -18.84
CA VAL A 913 19.15 -3.24 -19.60
C VAL A 913 20.14 -4.23 -20.22
N VAL A 914 21.25 -3.75 -20.79
CA VAL A 914 22.33 -4.61 -21.31
C VAL A 914 22.93 -5.46 -20.19
N ALA A 915 23.18 -4.88 -19.02
CA ALA A 915 23.70 -5.61 -17.88
C ALA A 915 22.74 -6.70 -17.37
N GLN A 916 21.42 -6.44 -17.33
CA GLN A 916 20.43 -7.47 -17.00
C GLN A 916 20.42 -8.63 -18.01
N GLY A 917 20.73 -8.34 -19.28
CA GLY A 917 20.86 -9.34 -20.34
C GLY A 917 22.12 -10.20 -20.25
N ALA A 918 23.17 -9.76 -19.54
CA ALA A 918 24.44 -10.47 -19.40
C ALA A 918 24.31 -11.84 -18.71
N ARG A 919 23.22 -12.07 -17.97
CA ARG A 919 22.87 -13.37 -17.39
C ARG A 919 22.59 -14.45 -18.46
N SER A 920 22.34 -14.07 -19.71
CA SER A 920 22.10 -14.97 -20.84
C SER A 920 23.34 -15.06 -21.75
N PRO A 921 23.96 -16.25 -21.95
CA PRO A 921 25.18 -16.39 -22.76
C PRO A 921 25.03 -15.92 -24.21
N GLU A 922 23.84 -16.10 -24.80
CA GLU A 922 23.50 -15.66 -26.16
C GLU A 922 23.66 -14.15 -26.40
N THR A 923 23.65 -13.33 -25.33
CA THR A 923 23.80 -11.87 -25.44
C THR A 923 25.25 -11.40 -25.41
N HIS A 924 26.20 -12.29 -25.05
CA HIS A 924 27.60 -11.93 -24.80
C HIS A 924 28.30 -11.40 -26.05
N SER A 925 27.97 -11.92 -27.23
CA SER A 925 28.49 -11.42 -28.50
C SER A 925 28.05 -9.97 -28.77
N THR A 926 26.80 -9.63 -28.47
CA THR A 926 26.24 -8.28 -28.56
C THR A 926 26.97 -7.32 -27.60
N CYS A 927 27.22 -7.74 -26.36
CA CYS A 927 27.98 -6.96 -25.39
C CYS A 927 29.43 -6.73 -25.84
N ALA A 928 30.10 -7.74 -26.38
CA ALA A 928 31.46 -7.63 -26.90
C ALA A 928 31.53 -6.68 -28.12
N ALA A 929 30.60 -6.81 -29.07
CA ALA A 929 30.54 -5.93 -30.24
C ALA A 929 30.24 -4.47 -29.85
N LEU A 930 29.41 -4.25 -28.83
CA LEU A 930 29.17 -2.91 -28.27
C LEU A 930 30.45 -2.32 -27.65
N LEU A 931 31.18 -3.13 -26.88
CA LEU A 931 32.45 -2.72 -26.28
C LEU A 931 33.44 -2.26 -27.36
N ASP A 932 33.65 -3.06 -28.39
CA ASP A 932 34.58 -2.74 -29.48
C ASP A 932 34.17 -1.46 -30.23
N ARG A 933 32.86 -1.27 -30.47
CA ARG A 933 32.33 -0.04 -31.09
C ARG A 933 32.60 1.19 -30.23
N LEU A 934 32.36 1.11 -28.92
CA LEU A 934 32.58 2.24 -28.00
C LEU A 934 34.06 2.57 -27.86
N ILE A 935 34.94 1.57 -27.86
CA ILE A 935 36.40 1.77 -27.86
C ILE A 935 36.82 2.52 -29.12
N ALA A 936 36.42 2.03 -30.31
CA ALA A 936 36.76 2.66 -31.58
C ALA A 936 36.25 4.11 -31.65
N ALA A 937 35.05 4.38 -31.14
CA ALA A 937 34.51 5.73 -31.12
C ALA A 937 35.21 6.65 -30.10
N ALA A 938 35.57 6.12 -28.92
CA ALA A 938 36.30 6.88 -27.90
C ALA A 938 37.75 7.19 -28.31
N GLU A 939 38.32 6.43 -29.26
CA GLU A 939 39.60 6.75 -29.89
C GLU A 939 39.54 7.97 -30.81
N LEU A 940 38.36 8.27 -31.37
CA LEU A 940 38.11 9.45 -32.21
C LEU A 940 37.66 10.67 -31.38
N ASP A 941 37.11 10.44 -30.18
CA ASP A 941 36.51 11.41 -29.26
C ASP A 941 37.51 11.83 -28.15
N VAL A 942 38.62 12.46 -28.55
CA VAL A 942 39.76 12.78 -27.67
C VAL A 942 39.91 14.29 -27.40
N ALA A 943 39.44 15.14 -28.32
CA ALA A 943 39.50 16.59 -28.17
C ALA A 943 38.18 17.13 -27.57
N PRO A 944 38.22 18.12 -26.65
CA PRO A 944 37.01 18.75 -26.16
C PRO A 944 36.30 19.45 -27.33
N ALA A 945 35.11 18.98 -27.71
CA ALA A 945 34.34 19.55 -28.79
C ALA A 945 32.89 19.81 -28.35
N GLY A 946 32.48 21.09 -28.37
CA GLY A 946 31.14 21.51 -27.96
C GLY A 946 30.88 21.39 -26.46
N GLU A 947 29.62 21.27 -26.06
CA GLU A 947 29.19 21.16 -24.64
C GLU A 947 29.43 19.75 -24.04
N LEU A 948 29.93 18.79 -24.83
CA LEU A 948 30.01 17.37 -24.48
C LEU A 948 31.40 16.78 -24.74
N ASP A 949 32.14 16.54 -23.66
CA ASP A 949 33.50 15.98 -23.71
C ASP A 949 33.48 14.45 -23.50
N GLN A 950 34.12 13.70 -24.42
CA GLN A 950 34.33 12.25 -24.34
C GLN A 950 33.06 11.40 -24.13
N ALA A 951 31.98 11.71 -24.84
CA ALA A 951 30.69 11.01 -24.73
C ALA A 951 30.82 9.48 -24.92
N ALA A 952 31.68 9.04 -25.85
CA ALA A 952 31.93 7.61 -26.09
C ALA A 952 32.59 6.92 -24.89
N HIS A 953 33.56 7.60 -24.25
CA HIS A 953 34.24 7.11 -23.06
C HIS A 953 33.29 7.09 -21.86
N GLN A 954 32.45 8.11 -21.67
CA GLN A 954 31.45 8.13 -20.61
C GLN A 954 30.47 6.95 -20.73
N ARG A 955 30.01 6.65 -21.96
CA ARG A 955 29.13 5.50 -22.26
C ARG A 955 29.83 4.16 -22.04
N LEU A 956 31.09 4.03 -22.45
CA LEU A 956 31.92 2.87 -22.17
C LEU A 956 32.02 2.63 -20.65
N ARG A 957 32.42 3.65 -19.89
CA ARG A 957 32.55 3.55 -18.43
C ARG A 957 31.22 3.18 -17.78
N GLY A 958 30.13 3.85 -18.13
CA GLY A 958 28.81 3.58 -17.55
C GLY A 958 28.24 2.19 -17.92
N LEU A 959 28.58 1.65 -19.10
CA LEU A 959 28.27 0.25 -19.45
C LEU A 959 29.00 -0.72 -18.52
N LEU A 960 30.30 -0.52 -18.31
CA LEU A 960 31.09 -1.38 -17.43
C LEU A 960 30.62 -1.27 -15.96
N ASP A 961 30.30 -0.06 -15.50
CA ASP A 961 29.71 0.18 -14.17
C ASP A 961 28.42 -0.64 -13.99
N ALA A 962 27.55 -0.70 -15.01
CA ALA A 962 26.33 -1.48 -14.95
C ALA A 962 26.59 -3.01 -14.91
N LEU A 963 27.59 -3.49 -15.67
CA LEU A 963 27.92 -4.91 -15.77
C LEU A 963 28.56 -5.49 -14.49
N ILE A 964 29.36 -4.69 -13.77
CA ILE A 964 30.11 -5.15 -12.57
C ILE A 964 29.19 -5.46 -11.38
N ILE A 965 27.97 -4.89 -11.34
CA ILE A 965 27.05 -5.02 -10.20
C ILE A 965 26.53 -6.46 -10.05
N ASP A 966 26.36 -7.19 -11.16
CA ASP A 966 25.74 -8.51 -11.15
C ASP A 966 26.79 -9.63 -11.05
N ARG A 967 26.67 -10.44 -9.99
CA ARG A 967 27.58 -11.57 -9.71
C ARG A 967 27.07 -12.91 -10.23
N HIS A 968 26.02 -12.94 -11.04
CA HIS A 968 25.57 -14.19 -11.67
C HIS A 968 26.73 -14.87 -12.43
N PRO A 969 26.93 -16.21 -12.32
CA PRO A 969 28.07 -16.90 -12.93
C PRO A 969 28.27 -16.59 -14.42
N THR A 970 27.18 -16.55 -15.19
CA THR A 970 27.20 -16.17 -16.61
C THR A 970 27.66 -14.74 -16.83
N SER A 971 27.26 -13.80 -15.97
CA SER A 971 27.70 -12.40 -16.05
C SER A 971 29.20 -12.30 -15.76
N LEU A 972 29.71 -13.04 -14.76
CA LEU A 972 31.14 -13.09 -14.45
C LEU A 972 31.98 -13.64 -15.61
N GLN A 973 31.50 -14.66 -16.33
CA GLN A 973 32.14 -15.17 -17.55
C GLN A 973 32.22 -14.10 -18.65
N LEU A 974 31.16 -13.29 -18.82
CA LEU A 974 31.19 -12.15 -19.74
C LEU A 974 32.25 -11.14 -19.29
N LEU A 975 32.29 -10.77 -18.01
CA LEU A 975 33.28 -9.82 -17.49
C LEU A 975 34.71 -10.28 -17.77
N GLU A 976 35.00 -11.56 -17.54
CA GLU A 976 36.30 -12.15 -17.84
C GLU A 976 36.63 -12.11 -19.34
N ARG A 977 35.66 -12.44 -20.20
CA ARG A 977 35.80 -12.35 -21.66
C ARG A 977 36.07 -10.92 -22.14
N LEU A 978 35.40 -9.94 -21.55
CA LEU A 978 35.56 -8.51 -21.91
C LEU A 978 36.83 -7.89 -21.34
N ALA A 979 37.39 -8.44 -20.25
CA ALA A 979 38.60 -7.93 -19.62
C ALA A 979 39.84 -8.10 -20.52
N ALA A 980 40.02 -9.25 -21.15
CA ALA A 980 41.20 -9.58 -21.96
C ALA A 980 41.52 -8.56 -23.08
N PRO A 981 40.58 -8.16 -23.97
CA PRO A 981 40.87 -7.17 -25.01
C PRO A 981 41.16 -5.76 -24.47
N LEU A 982 40.62 -5.41 -23.30
CA LEU A 982 40.90 -4.13 -22.63
C LEU A 982 42.30 -4.12 -21.99
N LEU A 983 42.69 -5.23 -21.35
CA LEU A 983 44.02 -5.40 -20.73
C LEU A 983 45.15 -5.34 -21.77
N ALA A 984 44.90 -5.79 -23.01
CA ALA A 984 45.88 -5.72 -24.08
C ALA A 984 46.17 -4.28 -24.59
N ARG A 985 45.36 -3.28 -24.20
CA ARG A 985 45.44 -1.90 -24.69
C ARG A 985 45.81 -0.94 -23.55
N PRO A 986 46.99 -0.29 -23.56
CA PRO A 986 47.45 0.56 -22.45
C PRO A 986 46.45 1.65 -22.00
N ARG A 987 45.74 2.28 -22.94
CA ARG A 987 44.71 3.30 -22.66
C ARG A 987 43.53 2.76 -21.84
N TRP A 988 43.15 1.50 -22.06
CA TRP A 988 41.95 0.87 -21.51
C TRP A 988 42.25 -0.15 -20.41
N TRP A 989 43.53 -0.34 -20.12
CA TRP A 989 44.02 -1.35 -19.19
C TRP A 989 43.31 -1.29 -17.82
N LEU A 990 43.11 -0.09 -17.24
CA LEU A 990 42.46 0.06 -15.94
C LEU A 990 40.99 -0.41 -15.95
N LEU A 991 40.28 -0.18 -17.06
CA LEU A 991 38.91 -0.68 -17.23
C LEU A 991 38.91 -2.22 -17.33
N GLY A 992 39.86 -2.81 -18.07
CA GLY A 992 40.05 -4.25 -18.16
C GLY A 992 40.39 -4.89 -16.82
N ALA A 993 41.28 -4.27 -16.05
CA ALA A 993 41.65 -4.71 -14.72
C ALA A 993 40.46 -4.70 -13.77
N ARG A 994 39.64 -3.64 -13.83
CA ARG A 994 38.41 -3.53 -13.03
C ARG A 994 37.41 -4.65 -13.34
N LEU A 995 37.23 -5.00 -14.62
CA LEU A 995 36.39 -6.15 -15.01
C LEU A 995 36.96 -7.49 -14.51
N LYS A 996 38.28 -7.69 -14.64
CA LYS A 996 38.94 -8.92 -14.18
C LYS A 996 38.80 -9.11 -12.67
N LEU A 997 38.95 -8.03 -11.89
CA LEU A 997 38.73 -8.04 -10.44
C LEU A 997 37.27 -8.29 -10.05
N ALA A 998 36.32 -7.71 -10.78
CA ALA A 998 34.90 -7.99 -10.57
C ALA A 998 34.57 -9.47 -10.83
N ALA A 999 35.12 -10.04 -11.91
CA ALA A 999 34.93 -11.45 -12.29
C ALA A 999 35.53 -12.44 -11.27
N ALA A 1000 36.67 -12.10 -10.65
CA ALA A 1000 37.40 -13.01 -9.78
C ALA A 1000 36.62 -13.46 -8.52
N ALA A 1001 36.75 -14.73 -8.14
CA ALA A 1001 36.27 -15.23 -6.84
C ALA A 1001 37.13 -14.70 -5.69
N ASN A 1002 36.59 -14.65 -4.45
CA ASN A 1002 37.31 -14.09 -3.29
C ASN A 1002 38.70 -14.71 -3.12
N GLY A 1003 38.80 -16.04 -3.13
CA GLY A 1003 40.08 -16.75 -2.97
C GLY A 1003 41.07 -16.57 -4.12
N ALA A 1004 40.63 -16.09 -5.29
CA ALA A 1004 41.50 -15.83 -6.44
C ALA A 1004 41.83 -14.33 -6.61
N LEU A 1005 41.27 -13.45 -5.79
CA LEU A 1005 41.49 -12.01 -5.93
C LEU A 1005 42.95 -11.61 -5.72
N GLY A 1006 43.65 -12.26 -4.79
CA GLY A 1006 45.05 -11.93 -4.48
C GLY A 1006 45.98 -12.25 -5.64
N SER A 1007 45.90 -13.46 -6.20
CA SER A 1007 46.68 -13.81 -7.40
C SER A 1007 46.31 -12.93 -8.59
N THR A 1008 45.01 -12.68 -8.80
CA THR A 1008 44.54 -11.78 -9.87
C THR A 1008 45.11 -10.37 -9.72
N LEU A 1009 45.16 -9.83 -8.51
CA LEU A 1009 45.74 -8.51 -8.23
C LEU A 1009 47.23 -8.48 -8.54
N LEU A 1010 47.99 -9.49 -8.11
CA LEU A 1010 49.43 -9.56 -8.39
C LEU A 1010 49.72 -9.67 -9.88
N GLU A 1011 48.95 -10.49 -10.61
CA GLU A 1011 49.03 -10.58 -12.07
C GLU A 1011 48.76 -9.22 -12.74
N LEU A 1012 47.76 -8.49 -12.27
CA LEU A 1012 47.44 -7.16 -12.80
C LEU A 1012 48.55 -6.15 -12.47
N VAL A 1013 49.05 -6.11 -11.23
CA VAL A 1013 50.14 -5.19 -10.86
C VAL A 1013 51.38 -5.44 -11.74
N ALA A 1014 51.76 -6.71 -11.93
CA ALA A 1014 52.89 -7.08 -12.78
C ALA A 1014 52.67 -6.72 -14.27
N ALA A 1015 51.42 -6.79 -14.75
CA ALA A 1015 51.05 -6.47 -16.12
C ALA A 1015 50.68 -4.98 -16.34
N ALA A 1016 50.82 -4.12 -15.34
CA ALA A 1016 50.43 -2.73 -15.44
C ALA A 1016 51.34 -1.95 -16.42
N PRO A 1017 50.78 -1.13 -17.34
CA PRO A 1017 51.57 -0.42 -18.35
C PRO A 1017 52.46 0.67 -17.75
N THR A 1018 52.12 1.16 -16.55
CA THR A 1018 52.91 2.14 -15.79
C THR A 1018 52.70 1.90 -14.29
N ALA A 1019 53.63 2.35 -13.45
CA ALA A 1019 53.46 2.32 -11.99
C ALA A 1019 52.18 3.07 -11.55
N ARG A 1020 51.86 4.20 -12.18
CA ARG A 1020 50.61 4.94 -11.92
C ARG A 1020 49.36 4.10 -12.20
N ALA A 1021 49.36 3.30 -13.27
CA ALA A 1021 48.23 2.43 -13.59
C ALA A 1021 48.02 1.37 -12.51
N ALA A 1022 49.10 0.77 -11.99
CA ALA A 1022 49.03 -0.17 -10.86
C ALA A 1022 48.40 0.48 -9.62
N LEU A 1023 48.79 1.72 -9.28
CA LEU A 1023 48.23 2.44 -8.12
C LEU A 1023 46.75 2.81 -8.28
N LEU A 1024 46.29 3.08 -9.52
CA LEU A 1024 44.87 3.35 -9.79
C LEU A 1024 43.95 2.14 -9.55
N LEU A 1025 44.50 0.95 -9.31
CA LEU A 1025 43.73 -0.21 -8.86
C LEU A 1025 43.15 -0.02 -7.44
N ASP A 1026 43.57 0.99 -6.65
CA ASP A 1026 42.98 1.28 -5.33
C ASP A 1026 41.44 1.39 -5.39
N GLY A 1027 40.92 2.09 -6.41
CA GLY A 1027 39.49 2.27 -6.63
C GLY A 1027 38.77 0.93 -6.90
N PRO A 1028 39.13 0.18 -7.95
CA PRO A 1028 38.61 -1.17 -8.22
C PRO A 1028 38.71 -2.15 -7.05
N VAL A 1029 39.82 -2.15 -6.29
CA VAL A 1029 39.98 -3.01 -5.12
C VAL A 1029 39.00 -2.61 -4.01
N GLY A 1030 38.87 -1.31 -3.74
CA GLY A 1030 37.89 -0.80 -2.79
C GLY A 1030 36.44 -1.11 -3.21
N GLU A 1031 36.13 -1.04 -4.50
CA GLU A 1031 34.82 -1.44 -5.03
C GLU A 1031 34.57 -2.94 -4.84
N ALA A 1032 35.54 -3.80 -5.12
CA ALA A 1032 35.44 -5.23 -4.83
C ALA A 1032 35.23 -5.49 -3.33
N ALA A 1033 35.91 -4.77 -2.45
CA ALA A 1033 35.74 -4.89 -0.99
C ALA A 1033 34.35 -4.44 -0.50
N ARG A 1034 33.84 -3.32 -1.03
CA ARG A 1034 32.50 -2.76 -0.70
C ARG A 1034 31.36 -3.58 -1.27
N THR A 1035 31.60 -4.36 -2.31
CA THR A 1035 30.55 -5.09 -3.02
C THR A 1035 29.80 -6.01 -2.06
N SER A 1036 28.55 -5.68 -1.80
CA SER A 1036 27.65 -6.42 -0.90
C SER A 1036 27.40 -7.86 -1.32
N ALA A 1037 27.63 -8.17 -2.60
CA ALA A 1037 27.54 -9.51 -3.17
C ALA A 1037 28.79 -10.38 -2.88
N ARG A 1038 29.80 -9.87 -2.16
CA ARG A 1038 30.89 -10.70 -1.64
C ARG A 1038 30.69 -10.93 -0.15
N ALA A 1039 30.42 -12.18 0.21
CA ALA A 1039 30.49 -12.62 1.60
C ALA A 1039 31.98 -12.79 1.98
N TRP A 1040 32.52 -11.80 2.68
CA TRP A 1040 33.89 -11.81 3.18
C TRP A 1040 33.96 -12.43 4.58
N THR A 1041 34.88 -13.37 4.79
CA THR A 1041 35.31 -13.77 6.14
C THR A 1041 36.59 -13.04 6.54
N ASP A 1042 36.81 -12.83 7.84
CA ASP A 1042 38.04 -12.18 8.32
C ASP A 1042 39.30 -12.94 7.90
N ASP A 1043 39.25 -14.29 7.86
CA ASP A 1043 40.36 -15.13 7.41
C ASP A 1043 40.65 -14.94 5.92
N GLU A 1044 39.62 -14.90 5.06
CA GLU A 1044 39.78 -14.62 3.63
C GLU A 1044 40.40 -13.24 3.38
N VAL A 1045 39.92 -12.23 4.12
CA VAL A 1045 40.38 -10.85 3.98
C VAL A 1045 41.81 -10.70 4.47
N THR A 1046 42.14 -11.26 5.62
CA THR A 1046 43.49 -11.17 6.19
C THR A 1046 44.51 -11.96 5.38
N ALA A 1047 44.15 -13.14 4.86
CA ALA A 1047 45.00 -13.90 3.94
C ALA A 1047 45.27 -13.14 2.64
N LEU A 1048 44.23 -12.51 2.07
CA LEU A 1048 44.36 -11.65 0.89
C LEU A 1048 45.30 -10.46 1.17
N ILE A 1049 45.12 -9.79 2.31
CA ILE A 1049 45.98 -8.67 2.70
C ILE A 1049 47.43 -9.13 2.90
N ASP A 1050 47.67 -10.27 3.55
CA ASP A 1050 49.02 -10.79 3.79
C ASP A 1050 49.74 -11.15 2.49
N GLN A 1051 49.01 -11.71 1.53
CA GLN A 1051 49.53 -11.97 0.18
C GLN A 1051 49.98 -10.67 -0.50
N LEU A 1052 49.21 -9.58 -0.37
CA LEU A 1052 49.57 -8.28 -0.93
C LEU A 1052 50.76 -7.63 -0.20
N ILE A 1053 50.78 -7.67 1.14
CA ILE A 1053 51.84 -7.07 1.97
C ILE A 1053 53.20 -7.77 1.77
N THR A 1054 53.22 -9.04 1.38
CA THR A 1054 54.47 -9.78 1.13
C THR A 1054 55.02 -9.60 -0.29
N SER A 1055 54.32 -8.83 -1.13
CA SER A 1055 54.67 -8.61 -2.54
C SER A 1055 55.43 -7.29 -2.76
N GLU A 1056 55.62 -6.88 -4.02
CA GLU A 1056 56.27 -5.63 -4.38
C GLU A 1056 55.48 -4.38 -3.96
N ALA A 1057 56.13 -3.20 -3.90
CA ALA A 1057 55.58 -1.98 -3.32
C ALA A 1057 54.20 -1.57 -3.88
N ASN A 1058 54.04 -1.66 -5.21
CA ASN A 1058 52.77 -1.36 -5.87
C ASN A 1058 51.63 -2.29 -5.43
N ALA A 1059 51.92 -3.57 -5.16
CA ALA A 1059 50.95 -4.52 -4.64
C ALA A 1059 50.65 -4.28 -3.14
N ARG A 1060 51.66 -3.92 -2.34
CA ARG A 1060 51.49 -3.61 -0.91
C ARG A 1060 50.54 -2.43 -0.67
N ILE A 1061 50.61 -1.37 -1.49
CA ILE A 1061 49.67 -0.24 -1.42
C ILE A 1061 48.21 -0.71 -1.56
N LEU A 1062 47.93 -1.70 -2.42
CA LEU A 1062 46.57 -2.19 -2.68
C LEU A 1062 45.97 -2.98 -1.52
N ALA A 1063 46.71 -3.25 -0.44
CA ALA A 1063 46.13 -3.75 0.81
C ALA A 1063 45.30 -2.67 1.55
N LEU A 1064 45.63 -1.38 1.37
CA LEU A 1064 44.96 -0.25 2.04
C LEU A 1064 43.47 -0.09 1.71
N PRO A 1065 43.01 -0.20 0.44
CA PRO A 1065 41.57 -0.15 0.15
C PRO A 1065 40.80 -1.31 0.79
N LEU A 1066 41.38 -2.49 0.94
CA LEU A 1066 40.74 -3.60 1.67
C LEU A 1066 40.60 -3.25 3.16
N LEU A 1067 41.68 -2.75 3.78
CA LEU A 1067 41.66 -2.30 5.18
C LEU A 1067 40.66 -1.16 5.41
N ARG A 1068 40.54 -0.22 4.46
CA ARG A 1068 39.63 0.92 4.52
C ARG A 1068 38.16 0.50 4.58
N GLU A 1069 37.79 -0.51 3.79
CA GLU A 1069 36.40 -0.93 3.64
C GLU A 1069 36.00 -2.05 4.62
N LEU A 1070 36.94 -2.92 4.98
CA LEU A 1070 36.67 -4.11 5.79
C LEU A 1070 37.15 -3.98 7.24
N GLY A 1071 38.11 -3.10 7.52
CA GLY A 1071 38.57 -2.79 8.88
C GLY A 1071 37.46 -2.27 9.81
N PRO A 1072 36.61 -1.31 9.39
CA PRO A 1072 35.49 -0.85 10.20
C PRO A 1072 34.49 -1.95 10.57
N ARG A 1073 34.29 -2.94 9.68
CA ARG A 1073 33.34 -4.05 9.89
C ARG A 1073 33.75 -4.99 11.02
N SER A 1074 35.06 -5.15 11.26
CA SER A 1074 35.59 -5.95 12.37
C SER A 1074 35.80 -5.13 13.66
N GLY A 1075 35.52 -3.82 13.63
CA GLY A 1075 35.87 -2.91 14.71
C GLY A 1075 37.36 -2.61 14.81
N TRP A 1076 38.11 -2.79 13.71
CA TRP A 1076 39.58 -2.69 13.68
C TRP A 1076 40.26 -3.67 14.66
N SER A 1077 39.96 -4.96 14.54
CA SER A 1077 40.58 -6.00 15.37
C SER A 1077 42.11 -6.04 15.24
N ALA A 1078 42.79 -6.66 16.22
CA ALA A 1078 44.25 -6.75 16.26
C ALA A 1078 44.89 -7.26 14.94
N PRO A 1079 44.32 -8.27 14.24
CA PRO A 1079 44.78 -8.67 12.91
C PRO A 1079 44.80 -7.52 11.88
N PHE A 1080 43.78 -6.67 11.83
CA PHE A 1080 43.70 -5.55 10.88
C PHE A 1080 44.64 -4.42 11.27
N THR A 1081 44.73 -4.08 12.56
CA THR A 1081 45.60 -3.00 13.02
C THR A 1081 47.08 -3.34 12.92
N ALA A 1082 47.48 -4.60 13.15
CA ALA A 1082 48.85 -5.07 12.95
C ALA A 1082 49.29 -4.95 11.47
N ARG A 1083 48.40 -5.30 10.54
CA ARG A 1083 48.64 -5.16 9.09
C ARG A 1083 48.77 -3.70 8.67
N LEU A 1084 47.90 -2.82 9.20
CA LEU A 1084 48.02 -1.38 8.98
C LEU A 1084 49.31 -0.79 9.58
N ALA A 1085 49.70 -1.22 10.79
CA ALA A 1085 50.95 -0.78 11.42
C ALA A 1085 52.17 -1.17 10.57
N ARG A 1086 52.21 -2.42 10.09
CA ARG A 1086 53.25 -2.90 9.19
C ARG A 1086 53.34 -2.06 7.90
N LEU A 1087 52.21 -1.65 7.32
CA LEU A 1087 52.19 -0.79 6.14
C LEU A 1087 52.62 0.66 6.44
N ARG A 1088 52.40 1.16 7.67
CA ARG A 1088 52.88 2.49 8.12
C ARG A 1088 54.39 2.53 8.40
N GLU A 1089 55.00 1.37 8.59
CA GLU A 1089 56.45 1.21 8.77
C GLU A 1089 57.13 0.70 7.49
N ASP A 1090 56.40 0.62 6.37
CA ASP A 1090 56.93 0.09 5.12
C ASP A 1090 58.16 0.90 4.65
N PRO A 1091 59.22 0.23 4.15
CA PRO A 1091 60.40 0.92 3.63
C PRO A 1091 60.08 1.82 2.43
N ASP A 1092 59.04 1.48 1.65
CA ASP A 1092 58.60 2.28 0.52
C ASP A 1092 57.81 3.52 0.99
N LEU A 1093 58.21 4.70 0.49
CA LEU A 1093 57.65 5.98 0.92
C LEU A 1093 56.18 6.13 0.52
N ASP A 1094 55.77 5.61 -0.64
CA ASP A 1094 54.40 5.75 -1.15
C ASP A 1094 53.44 4.85 -0.35
N VAL A 1095 53.86 3.61 -0.06
CA VAL A 1095 53.12 2.69 0.82
C VAL A 1095 52.91 3.34 2.19
N ARG A 1096 54.00 3.81 2.80
CA ARG A 1096 53.98 4.42 4.13
C ARG A 1096 53.09 5.66 4.17
N THR A 1097 53.21 6.56 3.20
CA THR A 1097 52.43 7.80 3.15
C THR A 1097 50.94 7.50 3.00
N ALA A 1098 50.57 6.60 2.07
CA ALA A 1098 49.17 6.21 1.89
C ALA A 1098 48.59 5.50 3.13
N ALA A 1099 49.39 4.69 3.84
CA ALA A 1099 48.98 4.02 5.07
C ALA A 1099 48.78 4.98 6.26
N LEU A 1100 49.48 6.11 6.28
CA LEU A 1100 49.32 7.16 7.30
C LEU A 1100 48.02 7.97 7.10
N GLU A 1101 47.51 8.06 5.87
CA GLU A 1101 46.22 8.69 5.55
C GLU A 1101 45.01 7.80 5.90
N LEU A 1102 45.22 6.51 6.17
CA LEU A 1102 44.15 5.61 6.61
C LEU A 1102 44.00 5.66 8.14
N TRP A 1103 42.89 6.20 8.63
CA TRP A 1103 42.61 6.30 10.06
C TRP A 1103 41.74 5.15 10.57
N THR A 1104 42.04 4.69 11.78
CA THR A 1104 41.22 3.76 12.54
C THR A 1104 40.26 4.58 13.42
N SER A 1105 39.18 5.11 12.84
CA SER A 1105 38.13 5.80 13.59
C SER A 1105 37.09 4.83 14.10
#